data_AF-A0A8C9V614-F1
#
_entry.id   AF-A0A8C9V614-F1
#
_cell.length_a   1.000
_cell.length_b   1.000
_cell.length_c   1.000
_cell.angle_alpha   90.00
_cell.angle_beta   90.00
_cell.angle_gamma   90.00
#
_symmetry.space_group_name_H-M   'P 1'
#
loop_
_entity.id
_entity.type
_entity.pdbx_description
1 polymer ?
#
loop_
_entity_poly.entity_id
_entity_poly.type
_entity_poly.pdbx_seq_one_letter_code
_entity_poly.pdbx_strand_id
1 'polypeptide(L)'
;EPSACWESRNGKEKTSRRKGSSDPYVKFKIAGKEVFRSRTVHKNLNPVWEEKTSLLLDGLRDALYVKVFDYDFGLQDDFMGSAYLYLESLEHNRTLDVTLDLKDPHYPDHDLGTIEMSVTLTPKEKDFRETQSLRLSEVHQKAQLWRGIVSVSLIEGRGLKPMDANGLSDPYVKFRLGHQKYRSKTMYKTLNPQWREQFDFHLYEDHGGFVDITVWDKDAGKKDDFMGRCQVDLSILSKEHTHKLELPLEEGEGMLMLLVTLTASTAVSISDLSVNILDDPHERQQIFNRYSLLKSLHNLKDVGMVQVKVIRAEGLMAADVTGKSDPFCVVELSNDRLQTHTVYKNLNPEWNKVFTFNVKDIHSVLEVTVYDEDRDRSADFLGKVVIPLLNIQNGERKAYVLKSKELTRPTKGVIFLEMDVIFNAAKAGLRTFVPSEQKYIEEEPRVSKQMLLQNFTRVRRCLVFLVSTGYYINSCFEWESPQRSTCAFLLFVVVVWNFELYMVPLALVLLLVWNYVLIASGKDTRQGDVVTLEDILQGEDEECDKDDKDPEKKSFMHKLYAIQDVCTSVQSALDDVASYAERIKNTFNWTVPFLSWLAIVALCGATLLAYFVPLRYIVLAWGVNKFTKKLRDPYTIDNNELLDFLSRVPSDVQVVGALSSPFNTARDLSLGASPHPPPPPAFSLRSLVAPAVETGLGADTGRTLVFK
;
A
#
# COMPACT_ATOMS: atom_id res chain seq x y z
N GLU A 1 29.87 31.16 -14.98
CA GLU A 1 29.51 30.35 -16.16
C GLU A 1 30.74 29.54 -16.53
N PRO A 2 30.71 28.22 -16.29
CA PRO A 2 31.76 27.35 -16.74
C PRO A 2 31.44 26.65 -18.07
N SER A 3 32.21 26.98 -19.10
CA SER A 3 32.32 26.25 -20.38
C SER A 3 33.62 25.45 -20.39
N ALA A 4 33.59 24.19 -20.82
CA ALA A 4 34.81 23.41 -21.03
C ALA A 4 34.92 23.07 -22.53
N CYS A 5 36.06 23.39 -23.14
CA CYS A 5 36.34 23.12 -24.55
C CYS A 5 37.52 22.13 -24.66
N TRP A 6 37.35 21.08 -25.46
CA TRP A 6 38.37 20.03 -25.64
C TRP A 6 38.89 20.01 -27.09
N GLU A 7 40.20 20.07 -27.29
CA GLU A 7 40.83 19.90 -28.60
C GLU A 7 41.88 18.77 -28.54
N SER A 8 41.67 17.70 -29.29
CA SER A 8 42.59 16.56 -29.32
C SER A 8 43.79 16.86 -30.22
N ARG A 9 45.00 16.96 -29.63
CA ARG A 9 46.27 16.89 -30.37
C ARG A 9 47.09 15.68 -29.92
N ASN A 10 47.12 14.67 -30.79
CA ASN A 10 48.05 13.54 -30.87
C ASN A 10 48.83 13.18 -29.59
N GLY A 11 48.25 12.29 -28.78
CA GLY A 11 48.92 11.53 -27.73
C GLY A 11 48.29 10.14 -27.65
N LYS A 12 49.12 9.09 -27.63
CA LYS A 12 48.72 7.68 -27.80
C LYS A 12 47.54 7.27 -26.91
N GLU A 13 46.52 6.74 -27.57
CA GLU A 13 45.38 6.05 -26.99
C GLU A 13 45.79 5.10 -25.85
N LYS A 14 45.28 5.36 -24.65
CA LYS A 14 44.78 4.29 -23.78
C LYS A 14 43.27 4.33 -23.83
N THR A 15 42.73 3.69 -24.87
CA THR A 15 41.34 3.24 -24.91
C THR A 15 41.09 2.30 -23.72
N SER A 16 40.55 2.81 -22.62
CA SER A 16 39.63 2.01 -21.82
C SER A 16 38.35 1.86 -22.65
N ARG A 17 37.87 0.62 -22.72
CA ARG A 17 36.77 0.20 -23.60
C ARG A 17 35.48 0.94 -23.23
N ARG A 18 35.10 1.94 -24.00
CA ARG A 18 33.70 2.30 -24.30
C ARG A 18 33.69 3.34 -25.41
N LYS A 19 33.14 2.96 -26.55
CA LYS A 19 32.81 3.89 -27.63
C LYS A 19 31.61 4.71 -27.12
N GLY A 20 31.87 5.92 -26.62
CA GLY A 20 30.86 6.96 -26.50
C GLY A 20 30.44 7.37 -25.09
N SER A 21 30.55 8.68 -24.87
CA SER A 21 29.80 9.53 -23.93
C SER A 21 30.15 9.42 -22.44
N SER A 22 30.80 10.45 -21.90
CA SER A 22 30.98 10.68 -20.46
C SER A 22 29.82 11.49 -19.88
N ASP A 23 29.54 11.29 -18.60
CA ASP A 23 28.56 11.97 -17.78
C ASP A 23 29.25 12.90 -16.75
N PRO A 24 29.92 13.99 -17.18
CA PRO A 24 30.77 14.76 -16.29
C PRO A 24 30.00 15.62 -15.28
N TYR A 25 30.54 15.70 -14.06
CA TYR A 25 30.12 16.64 -13.01
C TYR A 25 31.32 17.18 -12.24
N VAL A 26 31.14 18.36 -11.62
CA VAL A 26 32.22 19.10 -10.93
C VAL A 26 31.93 19.20 -9.44
N LYS A 27 32.98 19.04 -8.63
CA LYS A 27 33.00 19.24 -7.17
C LYS A 27 33.99 20.32 -6.80
N PHE A 28 33.56 21.25 -5.96
CA PHE A 28 34.39 22.31 -5.42
C PHE A 28 34.66 22.05 -3.95
N LYS A 29 35.91 22.20 -3.54
CA LYS A 29 36.36 22.03 -2.16
C LYS A 29 37.19 23.23 -1.69
N ILE A 30 36.98 23.67 -0.46
CA ILE A 30 37.79 24.71 0.20
C ILE A 30 38.19 24.18 1.56
N ALA A 31 39.46 24.35 1.95
CA ALA A 31 40.01 23.82 3.21
C ALA A 31 39.72 22.32 3.44
N GLY A 32 39.66 21.53 2.35
CA GLY A 32 39.35 20.09 2.39
C GLY A 32 37.86 19.72 2.51
N LYS A 33 36.96 20.69 2.75
CA LYS A 33 35.51 20.49 2.82
C LYS A 33 34.86 20.69 1.45
N GLU A 34 33.93 19.81 1.08
CA GLU A 34 33.11 19.98 -0.13
C GLU A 34 32.10 21.11 0.09
N VAL A 35 32.15 22.11 -0.79
CA VAL A 35 31.34 23.33 -0.68
C VAL A 35 30.27 23.42 -1.76
N PHE A 36 30.48 22.74 -2.90
CA PHE A 36 29.51 22.70 -4.00
C PHE A 36 29.72 21.48 -4.89
N ARG A 37 28.62 20.95 -5.43
CA ARG A 37 28.61 19.88 -6.42
C ARG A 37 27.61 20.26 -7.52
N SER A 38 28.05 20.24 -8.78
CA SER A 38 27.19 20.52 -9.93
C SER A 38 26.27 19.34 -10.25
N ARG A 39 25.26 19.59 -11.09
CA ARG A 39 24.52 18.51 -11.76
C ARG A 39 25.45 17.71 -12.67
N THR A 40 25.06 16.47 -12.91
CA THR A 40 25.67 15.59 -13.90
C THR A 40 25.10 15.91 -15.27
N VAL A 41 25.96 16.21 -16.24
CA VAL A 41 25.54 16.41 -17.63
C VAL A 41 25.77 15.09 -18.36
N HIS A 42 24.69 14.43 -18.78
CA HIS A 42 24.81 13.11 -19.38
C HIS A 42 25.30 13.18 -20.83
N LYS A 43 26.18 12.25 -21.18
CA LYS A 43 26.64 11.93 -22.52
C LYS A 43 27.27 13.09 -23.29
N ASN A 44 27.95 13.99 -22.59
CA ASN A 44 28.50 15.20 -23.20
C ASN A 44 29.98 15.38 -22.81
N LEU A 45 30.83 15.46 -23.83
CA LEU A 45 32.27 15.72 -23.65
C LEU A 45 32.59 17.22 -23.55
N ASN A 46 31.69 18.12 -23.98
CA ASN A 46 31.80 19.57 -23.75
C ASN A 46 30.61 20.04 -22.88
N PRO A 47 30.57 19.63 -21.60
CA PRO A 47 29.48 20.01 -20.70
C PRO A 47 29.48 21.52 -20.41
N VAL A 48 28.27 22.10 -20.36
CA VAL A 48 28.04 23.46 -19.87
C VAL A 48 27.11 23.35 -18.67
N TRP A 49 27.62 23.71 -17.49
CA TRP A 49 26.86 23.70 -16.24
C TRP A 49 26.40 25.13 -15.95
N GLU A 50 25.20 25.52 -16.40
CA GLU A 50 24.63 26.86 -16.21
C GLU A 50 24.21 27.14 -14.74
N GLU A 51 25.08 26.81 -13.78
CA GLU A 51 24.83 26.89 -12.35
C GLU A 51 25.64 28.05 -11.71
N LYS A 52 24.98 28.83 -10.85
CA LYS A 52 25.57 29.95 -10.11
C LYS A 52 25.48 29.65 -8.61
N THR A 53 26.61 29.77 -7.91
CA THR A 53 26.69 29.55 -6.46
C THR A 53 27.51 30.64 -5.80
N SER A 54 27.13 31.04 -4.58
CA SER A 54 27.83 32.02 -3.77
C SER A 54 28.39 31.33 -2.52
N LEU A 55 29.70 31.41 -2.33
CA LEU A 55 30.40 30.77 -1.22
C LEU A 55 30.90 31.84 -0.24
N LEU A 56 30.54 31.70 1.04
CA LEU A 56 31.08 32.55 2.09
C LEU A 56 32.46 32.04 2.51
N LEU A 57 33.48 32.87 2.39
CA LEU A 57 34.85 32.54 2.74
C LEU A 57 35.19 33.09 4.12
N ASP A 58 35.74 32.25 5.00
CA ASP A 58 36.26 32.66 6.30
C ASP A 58 37.65 33.33 6.19
N GLY A 59 38.34 33.15 5.04
CA GLY A 59 39.60 33.80 4.68
C GLY A 59 40.00 33.51 3.23
N LEU A 60 40.89 34.34 2.64
CA LEU A 60 41.33 34.22 1.24
C LEU A 60 42.53 33.29 1.03
N ARG A 61 43.09 32.71 2.10
CA ARG A 61 44.32 31.91 2.06
C ARG A 61 44.10 30.48 1.52
N ASP A 62 42.88 29.98 1.60
CA ASP A 62 42.55 28.63 1.14
C ASP A 62 42.24 28.66 -0.37
N ALA A 63 42.91 27.79 -1.12
CA ALA A 63 42.64 27.63 -2.55
C ALA A 63 41.31 26.89 -2.78
N LEU A 64 40.56 27.32 -3.78
CA LEU A 64 39.40 26.61 -4.30
C LEU A 64 39.88 25.42 -5.12
N TYR A 65 39.64 24.22 -4.63
CA TYR A 65 40.03 22.98 -5.28
C TYR A 65 38.86 22.40 -6.07
N VAL A 66 39.01 22.36 -7.39
CA VAL A 66 38.01 21.90 -8.35
C VAL A 66 38.36 20.49 -8.78
N LYS A 67 37.40 19.57 -8.73
CA LYS A 67 37.54 18.19 -9.22
C LYS A 67 36.43 17.85 -10.20
N VAL A 68 36.78 17.20 -11.30
CA VAL A 68 35.84 16.73 -12.32
C VAL A 68 35.81 15.20 -12.29
N PHE A 69 34.61 14.63 -12.35
CA PHE A 69 34.36 13.20 -12.31
C PHE A 69 33.40 12.80 -13.42
N ASP A 70 33.58 11.59 -13.95
CA ASP A 70 32.64 10.91 -14.83
C ASP A 70 31.68 10.11 -13.94
N TYR A 71 30.38 10.36 -14.04
CA TYR A 71 29.41 9.68 -13.20
C TYR A 71 29.10 8.27 -13.75
N ASP A 72 29.61 7.25 -13.06
CA ASP A 72 29.30 5.86 -13.36
C ASP A 72 28.29 5.27 -12.37
N PHE A 73 27.06 5.07 -12.83
CA PHE A 73 26.01 4.53 -11.99
C PHE A 73 26.24 3.04 -11.64
N GLY A 74 26.40 2.74 -10.35
CA GLY A 74 26.56 1.37 -9.83
C GLY A 74 28.02 0.95 -9.62
N LEU A 75 28.97 1.76 -10.07
CA LEU A 75 30.40 1.63 -9.82
C LEU A 75 30.91 2.88 -9.09
N GLN A 76 32.23 2.97 -8.87
CA GLN A 76 32.85 4.16 -8.32
C GLN A 76 33.10 5.15 -9.46
N ASP A 77 32.63 6.39 -9.32
CA ASP A 77 32.81 7.47 -10.31
C ASP A 77 34.29 7.62 -10.74
N ASP A 78 34.53 7.67 -12.04
CA ASP A 78 35.88 7.78 -12.61
C ASP A 78 36.40 9.23 -12.47
N PHE A 79 37.65 9.37 -12.03
CA PHE A 79 38.27 10.68 -11.85
C PHE A 79 38.76 11.21 -13.20
N MET A 80 38.28 12.40 -13.60
CA MET A 80 38.63 13.00 -14.90
C MET A 80 39.72 14.05 -14.79
N GLY A 81 39.87 14.71 -13.63
CA GLY A 81 40.93 15.69 -13.40
C GLY A 81 40.64 16.66 -12.26
N SER A 82 41.64 17.43 -11.84
CA SER A 82 41.48 18.47 -10.82
C SER A 82 42.34 19.70 -11.06
N ALA A 83 41.91 20.85 -10.53
CA ALA A 83 42.61 22.11 -10.63
C ALA A 83 42.48 22.92 -9.34
N TYR A 84 43.44 23.82 -9.11
CA TYR A 84 43.45 24.74 -7.97
C TYR A 84 43.28 26.17 -8.46
N LEU A 85 42.36 26.91 -7.84
CA LEU A 85 42.21 28.34 -8.01
C LEU A 85 42.57 29.06 -6.71
N TYR A 86 43.64 29.84 -6.74
CA TYR A 86 44.08 30.64 -5.60
C TYR A 86 43.29 31.94 -5.54
N LEU A 87 42.44 32.08 -4.54
CA LEU A 87 41.51 33.20 -4.39
C LEU A 87 42.21 34.55 -4.13
N GLU A 88 43.48 34.51 -3.69
CA GLU A 88 44.35 35.69 -3.54
C GLU A 88 44.66 36.38 -4.89
N SER A 89 44.50 35.66 -6.01
CA SER A 89 44.75 36.19 -7.35
C SER A 89 43.57 36.97 -7.96
N LEU A 90 42.43 37.02 -7.26
CA LEU A 90 41.21 37.65 -7.76
C LEU A 90 41.10 39.12 -7.31
N GLU A 91 40.73 40.01 -8.24
CA GLU A 91 40.43 41.41 -7.94
C GLU A 91 39.04 41.56 -7.29
N HIS A 92 38.90 42.44 -6.30
CA HIS A 92 37.63 42.68 -5.61
C HIS A 92 36.62 43.38 -6.53
N ASN A 93 35.35 42.96 -6.46
CA ASN A 93 34.21 43.48 -7.21
C ASN A 93 34.36 43.45 -8.75
N ARG A 94 35.22 42.57 -9.26
CA ARG A 94 35.39 42.33 -10.69
C ARG A 94 35.10 40.87 -11.01
N THR A 95 34.29 40.63 -12.03
CA THR A 95 34.09 39.30 -12.60
C THR A 95 35.30 38.97 -13.47
N LEU A 96 35.98 37.87 -13.13
CA LEU A 96 37.14 37.35 -13.83
C LEU A 96 36.77 35.99 -14.43
N ASP A 97 36.92 35.86 -15.74
CA ASP A 97 36.80 34.58 -16.41
C ASP A 97 38.14 33.85 -16.29
N VAL A 98 38.12 32.70 -15.63
CA VAL A 98 39.29 31.91 -15.30
C VAL A 98 39.24 30.59 -16.05
N THR A 99 40.27 30.30 -16.82
CA THR A 99 40.49 28.98 -17.44
C THR A 99 41.49 28.19 -16.59
N LEU A 100 41.08 27.02 -16.11
CA LEU A 100 41.89 26.16 -15.26
C LEU A 100 42.24 24.86 -16.01
N ASP A 101 43.52 24.57 -16.12
CA ASP A 101 44.01 23.30 -16.69
C ASP A 101 43.84 22.17 -15.67
N LEU A 102 43.13 21.11 -16.06
CA LEU A 102 42.90 19.93 -15.23
C LEU A 102 44.15 19.05 -15.22
N LYS A 103 44.52 18.57 -14.04
CA LYS A 103 45.67 17.69 -13.81
C LYS A 103 45.26 16.47 -12.99
N ASP A 104 45.93 15.34 -13.20
CA ASP A 104 45.82 14.18 -12.32
C ASP A 104 47.06 14.13 -11.41
N PRO A 105 46.90 14.16 -10.08
CA PRO A 105 47.99 13.96 -9.14
C PRO A 105 48.81 12.67 -9.37
N HIS A 106 48.24 11.65 -10.01
CA HIS A 106 48.90 10.38 -10.28
C HIS A 106 49.63 10.35 -11.63
N TYR A 107 49.25 11.22 -12.58
CA TYR A 107 49.79 11.28 -13.95
C TYR A 107 49.91 12.73 -14.43
N PRO A 108 50.95 13.47 -14.00
CA PRO A 108 51.06 14.92 -14.23
C PRO A 108 51.37 15.33 -15.68
N ASP A 109 51.83 14.39 -16.53
CA ASP A 109 52.22 14.65 -17.92
C ASP A 109 51.08 14.42 -18.93
N HIS A 110 49.87 14.07 -18.48
CA HIS A 110 48.70 13.93 -19.33
C HIS A 110 47.91 15.23 -19.41
N ASP A 111 47.58 15.64 -20.64
CA ASP A 111 46.64 16.73 -20.88
C ASP A 111 45.21 16.22 -20.65
N LEU A 112 44.56 16.72 -19.58
CA LEU A 112 43.21 16.34 -19.16
C LEU A 112 42.20 17.47 -19.40
N GLY A 113 42.52 18.42 -20.30
CA GLY A 113 41.63 19.49 -20.73
C GLY A 113 41.49 20.65 -19.74
N THR A 114 40.58 21.58 -20.04
CA THR A 114 40.44 22.84 -19.31
C THR A 114 38.99 23.08 -18.87
N ILE A 115 38.81 23.66 -17.68
CA ILE A 115 37.52 24.18 -17.22
C ILE A 115 37.58 25.71 -17.19
N GLU A 116 36.72 26.37 -17.95
CA GLU A 116 36.52 27.82 -17.83
C GLU A 116 35.50 28.08 -16.73
N MET A 117 35.58 29.20 -16.03
CA MET A 117 34.58 29.65 -15.07
C MET A 117 34.69 31.15 -14.78
N SER A 118 33.57 31.85 -14.75
CA SER A 118 33.51 33.24 -14.26
C SER A 118 33.45 33.29 -12.73
N VAL A 119 34.41 33.94 -12.07
CA VAL A 119 34.48 34.10 -10.61
C VAL A 119 34.46 35.58 -10.25
N THR A 120 33.64 35.96 -9.26
CA THR A 120 33.57 37.35 -8.75
C THR A 120 33.80 37.34 -7.25
N LEU A 121 34.81 38.10 -6.78
CA LEU A 121 35.09 38.24 -5.35
C LEU A 121 34.47 39.53 -4.82
N THR A 122 33.39 39.43 -4.04
CA THR A 122 32.72 40.60 -3.43
C THR A 122 33.11 40.73 -1.95
N PRO A 123 33.54 41.92 -1.46
CA PRO A 123 33.82 42.12 -0.05
C PRO A 123 32.54 42.00 0.77
N LYS A 124 32.65 41.39 1.95
CA LYS A 124 31.52 41.18 2.87
C LYS A 124 31.05 42.53 3.43
N GLU A 125 30.02 43.10 2.83
CA GLU A 125 29.31 44.26 3.38
C GLU A 125 28.62 43.83 4.69
N LYS A 126 28.72 44.65 5.75
CA LYS A 126 28.09 44.38 7.05
C LYS A 126 26.57 44.63 7.00
N ASP A 127 25.87 43.93 6.13
CA ASP A 127 24.41 43.89 6.15
C ASP A 127 23.94 42.65 6.90
N PHE A 128 23.49 42.90 8.13
CA PHE A 128 23.01 41.92 9.11
C PHE A 128 21.73 41.16 8.67
N ARG A 129 21.26 41.35 7.43
CA ARG A 129 20.04 40.72 6.89
C ARG A 129 20.31 39.46 6.06
N GLU A 130 21.50 39.29 5.46
CA GLU A 130 21.79 38.11 4.62
C GLU A 130 22.35 36.90 5.38
N THR A 131 22.93 37.09 6.57
CA THR A 131 23.40 35.95 7.38
C THR A 131 22.24 35.16 7.99
N GLN A 132 21.09 35.82 8.20
CA GLN A 132 19.84 35.14 8.54
C GLN A 132 19.23 34.44 7.32
N SER A 133 19.31 34.98 6.10
CA SER A 133 18.77 34.31 4.91
C SER A 133 19.60 33.09 4.48
N LEU A 134 20.92 33.07 4.71
CA LEU A 134 21.80 31.92 4.43
C LEU A 134 21.65 30.79 5.45
N ARG A 135 21.55 31.11 6.76
CA ARG A 135 21.17 30.11 7.77
C ARG A 135 19.71 29.68 7.64
N LEU A 136 18.79 30.57 7.25
CA LEU A 136 17.44 30.17 6.86
C LEU A 136 17.44 29.36 5.58
N SER A 137 18.37 29.51 4.64
CA SER A 137 18.40 28.68 3.42
C SER A 137 19.10 27.34 3.63
N GLU A 138 20.05 27.21 4.57
CA GLU A 138 20.49 25.89 5.07
C GLU A 138 19.40 25.19 5.91
N VAL A 139 18.60 25.95 6.67
CA VAL A 139 17.43 25.43 7.40
C VAL A 139 16.25 25.16 6.45
N HIS A 140 16.06 25.95 5.39
CA HIS A 140 15.07 25.73 4.33
C HIS A 140 15.50 24.62 3.35
N GLN A 141 16.81 24.35 3.19
CA GLN A 141 17.27 23.13 2.52
C GLN A 141 16.93 21.89 3.35
N LYS A 142 16.96 21.98 4.68
CA LYS A 142 16.43 20.94 5.60
C LYS A 142 14.90 20.92 5.73
N ALA A 143 14.21 21.90 5.14
CA ALA A 143 12.76 21.97 5.03
C ALA A 143 12.33 22.05 3.56
N GLN A 144 13.03 21.33 2.68
CA GLN A 144 12.50 21.06 1.35
C GLN A 144 11.20 20.26 1.54
N LEU A 145 10.07 20.95 1.42
CA LEU A 145 8.77 20.31 1.30
C LEU A 145 8.77 19.61 -0.05
N TRP A 146 9.10 18.32 -0.02
CA TRP A 146 8.78 17.35 -1.05
C TRP A 146 7.38 17.61 -1.63
N ARG A 147 7.31 17.72 -2.96
CA ARG A 147 6.09 18.03 -3.71
C ARG A 147 5.24 16.81 -3.99
N GLY A 148 5.78 15.61 -3.78
CA GLY A 148 5.11 14.36 -4.05
C GLY A 148 5.86 13.18 -3.47
N ILE A 149 5.21 12.03 -3.51
CA ILE A 149 5.73 10.76 -3.03
C ILE A 149 5.63 9.75 -4.16
N VAL A 150 6.73 9.08 -4.45
CA VAL A 150 6.80 8.00 -5.42
C VAL A 150 6.83 6.70 -4.65
N SER A 151 5.75 5.94 -4.71
CA SER A 151 5.71 4.61 -4.11
C SER A 151 6.08 3.58 -5.18
N VAL A 152 7.14 2.81 -4.92
CA VAL A 152 7.64 1.75 -5.81
C VAL A 152 7.45 0.40 -5.11
N SER A 153 6.57 -0.43 -5.65
CA SER A 153 6.35 -1.80 -5.20
C SER A 153 7.10 -2.77 -6.11
N LEU A 154 8.14 -3.41 -5.58
CA LEU A 154 8.90 -4.46 -6.24
C LEU A 154 8.19 -5.80 -6.09
N ILE A 155 7.63 -6.31 -7.19
CA ILE A 155 6.81 -7.52 -7.16
C ILE A 155 7.69 -8.75 -7.38
N GLU A 156 8.23 -8.90 -8.58
CA GLU A 156 9.01 -10.08 -8.97
C GLU A 156 10.02 -9.78 -10.07
N GLY A 157 11.03 -10.64 -10.18
CA GLY A 157 11.96 -10.72 -11.30
C GLY A 157 11.69 -12.00 -12.08
N ARG A 158 11.80 -11.98 -13.39
CA ARG A 158 11.63 -13.16 -14.25
C ARG A 158 12.84 -13.37 -15.13
N GLY A 159 13.32 -14.62 -15.17
CA GLY A 159 14.41 -15.03 -16.05
C GLY A 159 15.72 -14.30 -15.79
N LEU A 160 16.07 -14.08 -14.52
CA LEU A 160 17.33 -13.44 -14.17
C LEU A 160 18.52 -14.32 -14.56
N LYS A 161 19.66 -13.68 -14.84
CA LYS A 161 20.91 -14.36 -15.19
C LYS A 161 21.46 -15.20 -14.01
N PRO A 162 21.78 -16.48 -14.20
CA PRO A 162 22.45 -17.28 -13.18
C PRO A 162 23.92 -16.84 -13.04
N MET A 163 24.34 -16.46 -11.82
CA MET A 163 25.73 -16.09 -11.53
C MET A 163 26.44 -17.09 -10.61
N ASP A 164 25.71 -17.84 -9.79
CA ASP A 164 26.31 -18.86 -8.92
C ASP A 164 26.69 -20.13 -9.68
N ALA A 165 27.68 -20.85 -9.15
CA ALA A 165 28.08 -22.17 -9.63
C ALA A 165 26.97 -23.24 -9.52
N ASN A 166 25.92 -22.97 -8.76
CA ASN A 166 24.73 -23.83 -8.61
C ASN A 166 23.71 -23.65 -9.76
N GLY A 167 23.93 -22.70 -10.68
CA GLY A 167 23.01 -22.38 -11.78
C GLY A 167 21.79 -21.54 -11.36
N LEU A 168 21.81 -20.97 -10.16
CA LEU A 168 20.82 -20.07 -9.58
C LEU A 168 21.52 -18.75 -9.18
N SER A 169 20.80 -17.87 -8.48
CA SER A 169 21.33 -16.62 -7.95
C SER A 169 20.62 -16.27 -6.65
N ASP A 170 21.23 -15.37 -5.86
CA ASP A 170 20.69 -14.76 -4.66
C ASP A 170 20.32 -13.27 -4.91
N PRO A 171 19.35 -12.96 -5.80
CA PRO A 171 19.13 -11.62 -6.29
C PRO A 171 18.53 -10.66 -5.26
N TYR A 172 18.98 -9.40 -5.31
CA TYR A 172 18.42 -8.26 -4.60
C TYR A 172 18.49 -6.98 -5.43
N VAL A 173 17.60 -6.03 -5.17
CA VAL A 173 17.45 -4.80 -5.97
C VAL A 173 17.83 -3.58 -5.13
N LYS A 174 18.57 -2.64 -5.75
CA LYS A 174 18.84 -1.32 -5.19
C LYS A 174 18.14 -0.26 -6.03
N PHE A 175 17.47 0.65 -5.36
CA PHE A 175 16.78 1.77 -5.95
C PHE A 175 17.46 3.08 -5.57
N ARG A 176 17.47 4.06 -6.48
CA ARG A 176 17.97 5.41 -6.24
C ARG A 176 17.05 6.45 -6.88
N LEU A 177 16.67 7.46 -6.11
CA LEU A 177 16.00 8.68 -6.62
C LEU A 177 16.67 9.89 -5.96
N GLY A 178 17.47 10.62 -6.74
CA GLY A 178 18.31 11.70 -6.23
C GLY A 178 19.26 11.22 -5.12
N HIS A 179 19.10 11.76 -3.91
CA HIS A 179 19.90 11.37 -2.74
C HIS A 179 19.36 10.15 -1.98
N GLN A 180 18.10 9.75 -2.20
CA GLN A 180 17.48 8.63 -1.51
C GLN A 180 17.89 7.30 -2.14
N LYS A 181 18.21 6.31 -1.30
CA LYS A 181 18.63 4.97 -1.72
C LYS A 181 17.94 3.92 -0.87
N TYR A 182 17.36 2.91 -1.50
CA TYR A 182 16.76 1.76 -0.84
C TYR A 182 17.33 0.45 -1.37
N ARG A 183 17.28 -0.59 -0.54
CA ARG A 183 17.73 -1.94 -0.86
C ARG A 183 16.64 -2.94 -0.45
N SER A 184 16.29 -3.85 -1.34
CA SER A 184 15.36 -4.95 -1.05
C SER A 184 16.02 -6.06 -0.22
N LYS A 185 15.20 -6.98 0.29
CA LYS A 185 15.66 -8.26 0.82
C LYS A 185 16.32 -9.08 -0.28
N THR A 186 17.22 -9.96 0.14
CA THR A 186 17.86 -10.95 -0.72
C THR A 186 17.01 -12.20 -0.77
N MET A 187 16.63 -12.62 -1.98
CA MET A 187 15.95 -13.90 -2.21
C MET A 187 17.01 -14.94 -2.55
N TYR A 188 17.03 -16.07 -1.85
CA TYR A 188 18.10 -17.06 -2.04
C TYR A 188 17.72 -18.11 -3.09
N LYS A 189 18.69 -18.52 -3.93
CA LYS A 189 18.63 -19.64 -4.87
C LYS A 189 17.44 -19.59 -5.82
N THR A 190 17.27 -18.47 -6.52
CA THR A 190 16.17 -18.30 -7.48
C THR A 190 16.54 -17.38 -8.64
N LEU A 191 16.09 -17.73 -9.84
CA LEU A 191 16.13 -16.87 -11.03
C LEU A 191 14.80 -16.15 -11.30
N ASN A 192 13.76 -16.49 -10.53
CA ASN A 192 12.45 -15.86 -10.58
C ASN A 192 12.06 -15.39 -9.16
N PRO A 193 12.81 -14.44 -8.57
CA PRO A 193 12.55 -13.97 -7.21
C PRO A 193 11.19 -13.26 -7.12
N GLN A 194 10.50 -13.46 -6.01
CA GLN A 194 9.32 -12.68 -5.64
C GLN A 194 9.62 -11.93 -4.34
N TRP A 195 9.84 -10.62 -4.43
CA TRP A 195 10.16 -9.80 -3.27
C TRP A 195 8.89 -9.30 -2.57
N ARG A 196 7.92 -8.80 -3.36
CA ARG A 196 6.67 -8.18 -2.87
C ARG A 196 6.93 -7.12 -1.79
N GLU A 197 7.94 -6.28 -2.03
CA GLU A 197 8.36 -5.21 -1.12
C GLU A 197 7.99 -3.83 -1.65
N GLN A 198 7.92 -2.85 -0.76
CA GLN A 198 7.48 -1.50 -1.10
C GLN A 198 8.44 -0.45 -0.54
N PHE A 199 8.72 0.58 -1.36
CA PHE A 199 9.63 1.67 -1.06
C PHE A 199 8.99 3.01 -1.42
N ASP A 200 8.97 3.95 -0.48
CA ASP A 200 8.41 5.29 -0.68
C ASP A 200 9.55 6.31 -0.81
N PHE A 201 9.58 7.06 -1.92
CA PHE A 201 10.56 8.11 -2.17
C PHE A 201 9.92 9.50 -2.15
N HIS A 202 10.65 10.46 -1.60
CA HIS A 202 10.23 11.86 -1.55
C HIS A 202 10.66 12.57 -2.84
N LEU A 203 9.71 13.14 -3.59
CA LEU A 203 9.97 13.87 -4.83
C LEU A 203 10.09 15.37 -4.56
N TYR A 204 11.24 15.96 -4.89
CA TYR A 204 11.54 17.38 -4.62
C TYR A 204 11.47 18.28 -5.86
N GLU A 205 11.64 17.75 -7.06
CA GLU A 205 11.74 18.52 -8.32
C GLU A 205 10.48 18.39 -9.20
N ASP A 206 10.13 19.46 -9.93
CA ASP A 206 8.91 19.53 -10.78
C ASP A 206 8.99 18.68 -12.06
N HIS A 207 10.20 18.42 -12.56
CA HIS A 207 10.40 17.82 -13.88
C HIS A 207 10.38 16.29 -13.88
N GLY A 208 9.97 15.64 -12.79
CA GLY A 208 9.97 14.17 -12.72
C GLY A 208 11.40 13.63 -12.71
N GLY A 209 11.83 13.12 -11.55
CA GLY A 209 13.13 12.47 -11.47
C GLY A 209 13.14 11.13 -12.21
N PHE A 210 14.32 10.60 -12.46
CA PHE A 210 14.48 9.21 -12.87
C PHE A 210 14.69 8.33 -11.64
N VAL A 211 13.94 7.24 -11.54
CA VAL A 211 14.23 6.19 -10.54
C VAL A 211 15.20 5.21 -11.19
N ASP A 212 16.42 5.19 -10.68
CA ASP A 212 17.43 4.23 -11.13
C ASP A 212 17.31 2.93 -10.33
N ILE A 213 17.31 1.80 -11.04
CA ILE A 213 17.10 0.46 -10.48
C ILE A 213 18.26 -0.42 -10.91
N THR A 214 18.88 -1.13 -9.95
CA THR A 214 19.96 -2.09 -10.22
C THR A 214 19.72 -3.41 -9.52
N VAL A 215 20.01 -4.51 -10.21
CA VAL A 215 19.88 -5.87 -9.70
C VAL A 215 21.26 -6.43 -9.45
N TRP A 216 21.43 -7.06 -8.29
CA TRP A 216 22.70 -7.59 -7.79
C TRP A 216 22.50 -9.00 -7.26
N ASP A 217 23.52 -9.83 -7.42
CA ASP A 217 23.61 -11.14 -6.78
C ASP A 217 24.39 -11.03 -5.47
N LYS A 218 23.92 -11.65 -4.40
CA LYS A 218 24.57 -11.59 -3.09
C LYS A 218 25.49 -12.80 -2.90
N ASP A 219 26.78 -12.58 -2.99
CA ASP A 219 27.78 -13.62 -2.77
C ASP A 219 28.29 -13.68 -1.33
N ALA A 220 28.30 -14.89 -0.75
CA ALA A 220 28.90 -15.10 0.56
C ALA A 220 30.45 -15.07 0.48
N GLY A 221 31.05 -13.96 0.93
CA GLY A 221 32.51 -13.83 1.06
C GLY A 221 33.24 -13.31 -0.18
N LYS A 222 32.51 -12.91 -1.22
CA LYS A 222 33.01 -12.16 -2.39
C LYS A 222 32.24 -10.85 -2.54
N LYS A 223 32.66 -10.01 -3.49
CA LYS A 223 31.91 -8.80 -3.84
C LYS A 223 30.71 -9.23 -4.70
N ASP A 224 29.52 -8.78 -4.31
CA ASP A 224 28.26 -8.97 -5.02
C ASP A 224 28.37 -8.68 -6.53
N ASP A 225 27.90 -9.61 -7.35
CA ASP A 225 27.93 -9.52 -8.82
C ASP A 225 26.76 -8.66 -9.36
N PHE A 226 27.06 -7.83 -10.37
CA PHE A 226 26.05 -7.00 -11.02
C PHE A 226 25.28 -7.81 -12.08
N MET A 227 23.95 -7.80 -11.99
CA MET A 227 23.09 -8.60 -12.86
C MET A 227 22.40 -7.79 -13.96
N GLY A 228 22.17 -6.49 -13.75
CA GLY A 228 21.53 -5.61 -14.73
C GLY A 228 21.00 -4.30 -14.13
N ARG A 229 20.62 -3.35 -14.98
CA ARG A 229 20.04 -2.06 -14.60
C ARG A 229 18.80 -1.72 -15.42
N CYS A 230 17.91 -0.92 -14.85
CA CYS A 230 16.84 -0.27 -15.61
C CYS A 230 16.50 1.08 -14.97
N GLN A 231 15.83 1.94 -15.72
CA GLN A 231 15.48 3.28 -15.27
C GLN A 231 14.00 3.55 -15.56
N VAL A 232 13.33 4.25 -14.64
CA VAL A 232 11.94 4.69 -14.82
C VAL A 232 11.88 6.20 -14.84
N ASP A 233 11.42 6.77 -15.95
CA ASP A 233 11.09 8.18 -16.04
C ASP A 233 9.73 8.45 -15.39
N LEU A 234 9.73 9.23 -14.31
CA LEU A 234 8.51 9.58 -13.58
C LEU A 234 7.65 10.60 -14.32
N SER A 235 8.20 11.34 -15.29
CA SER A 235 7.49 12.38 -16.05
C SER A 235 6.39 11.82 -16.93
N ILE A 236 6.55 10.57 -17.38
CA ILE A 236 5.63 9.87 -18.27
C ILE A 236 4.42 9.33 -17.48
N LEU A 237 4.57 9.15 -16.16
CA LEU A 237 3.56 8.55 -15.31
C LEU A 237 2.52 9.60 -14.89
N SER A 238 1.23 9.27 -15.04
CA SER A 238 0.16 10.12 -14.52
C SER A 238 0.17 10.13 -12.98
N LYS A 239 0.00 11.31 -12.40
CA LYS A 239 -0.18 11.51 -10.96
C LYS A 239 -1.48 10.84 -10.49
N GLU A 240 -1.49 10.45 -9.21
CA GLU A 240 -2.61 9.80 -8.50
C GLU A 240 -3.10 8.50 -9.14
N HIS A 241 -2.19 7.80 -9.82
CA HIS A 241 -2.47 6.52 -10.45
C HIS A 241 -1.31 5.53 -10.24
N THR A 242 -1.65 4.26 -10.09
CA THR A 242 -0.67 3.17 -9.98
C THR A 242 -0.40 2.55 -11.34
N HIS A 243 0.85 2.65 -11.80
CA HIS A 243 1.28 2.14 -13.09
C HIS A 243 2.00 0.80 -12.93
N LYS A 244 1.55 -0.20 -13.67
CA LYS A 244 2.24 -1.50 -13.75
C LYS A 244 3.31 -1.44 -14.84
N LEU A 245 4.57 -1.63 -14.47
CA LEU A 245 5.72 -1.56 -15.34
C LEU A 245 6.42 -2.93 -15.42
N GLU A 246 6.63 -3.41 -16.64
CA GLU A 246 7.45 -4.58 -16.95
C GLU A 246 8.74 -4.09 -17.60
N LEU A 247 9.83 -4.01 -16.83
CA LEU A 247 11.08 -3.38 -17.24
C LEU A 247 12.11 -4.46 -17.59
N PRO A 248 12.56 -4.58 -18.86
CA PRO A 248 13.69 -5.43 -19.19
C PRO A 248 14.98 -4.88 -18.57
N LEU A 249 15.87 -5.76 -18.14
CA LEU A 249 17.17 -5.36 -17.61
C LEU A 249 18.14 -5.03 -18.75
N GLU A 250 18.70 -3.83 -18.72
CA GLU A 250 19.83 -3.43 -19.53
C GLU A 250 21.13 -4.02 -18.97
N GLU A 251 22.06 -4.38 -19.86
CA GLU A 251 23.35 -5.00 -19.52
C GLU A 251 23.23 -6.33 -18.74
N GLY A 252 22.06 -6.97 -18.82
CA GLY A 252 21.72 -8.21 -18.13
C GLY A 252 20.73 -9.07 -18.90
N GLU A 253 20.29 -10.15 -18.27
CA GLU A 253 19.17 -10.99 -18.76
C GLU A 253 18.06 -11.00 -17.71
N GLY A 254 16.81 -10.92 -18.20
CA GLY A 254 15.61 -10.96 -17.37
C GLY A 254 14.81 -9.66 -17.40
N MET A 255 13.68 -9.68 -16.69
CA MET A 255 12.76 -8.56 -16.57
C MET A 255 12.34 -8.38 -15.12
N LEU A 256 12.11 -7.13 -14.72
CA LEU A 256 11.55 -6.75 -13.43
C LEU A 256 10.10 -6.30 -13.57
N MET A 257 9.28 -6.71 -12.62
CA MET A 257 7.88 -6.35 -12.50
C MET A 257 7.70 -5.41 -11.31
N LEU A 258 7.28 -4.18 -11.58
CA LEU A 258 7.14 -3.12 -10.58
C LEU A 258 5.76 -2.46 -10.69
N LEU A 259 5.22 -2.01 -9.57
CA LEU A 259 4.12 -1.04 -9.54
C LEU A 259 4.67 0.30 -9.07
N VAL A 260 4.45 1.36 -9.84
CA VAL A 260 4.92 2.71 -9.49
C VAL A 260 3.71 3.62 -9.36
N THR A 261 3.56 4.22 -8.18
CA THR A 261 2.46 5.14 -7.88
C THR A 261 3.02 6.51 -7.54
N LEU A 262 2.66 7.51 -8.35
CA LEU A 262 3.06 8.89 -8.12
C LEU A 262 1.94 9.65 -7.40
N THR A 263 2.15 9.99 -6.14
CA THR A 263 1.19 10.77 -5.35
C THR A 263 1.66 12.22 -5.23
N ALA A 264 0.88 13.19 -5.70
CA ALA A 264 1.19 14.60 -5.48
C ALA A 264 0.91 14.98 -4.01
N SER A 265 1.88 15.63 -3.35
CA SER A 265 1.84 15.99 -1.92
C SER A 265 1.97 17.50 -1.69
N THR A 266 1.84 18.32 -2.74
CA THR A 266 1.83 19.77 -2.53
C THR A 266 0.66 20.14 -1.63
N ALA A 267 0.97 20.86 -0.55
CA ALA A 267 -0.01 21.54 0.28
C ALA A 267 -1.02 22.20 -0.65
N VAL A 268 -2.24 21.66 -0.61
CA VAL A 268 -3.47 22.11 -1.24
C VAL A 268 -3.27 23.38 -2.06
N SER A 269 -2.82 23.24 -3.30
CA SER A 269 -2.94 24.34 -4.26
C SER A 269 -4.43 24.57 -4.46
N ILE A 270 -4.87 25.81 -4.61
CA ILE A 270 -6.27 26.17 -4.87
C ILE A 270 -6.79 25.46 -6.15
N SER A 271 -5.90 24.98 -7.02
CA SER A 271 -6.21 24.11 -8.16
C SER A 271 -6.57 22.66 -7.80
N ASP A 272 -6.07 22.11 -6.69
CA ASP A 272 -6.37 20.72 -6.26
C ASP A 272 -7.71 20.62 -5.52
N LEU A 273 -8.28 21.74 -5.07
CA LEU A 273 -9.70 21.82 -4.65
C LEU A 273 -10.67 21.79 -5.83
N SER A 274 -10.20 21.98 -7.07
CA SER A 274 -11.06 22.42 -8.18
C SER A 274 -11.60 21.33 -9.08
N VAL A 275 -11.40 20.04 -8.79
CA VAL A 275 -12.13 18.98 -9.51
C VAL A 275 -12.57 17.87 -8.57
N ASN A 276 -13.49 18.17 -7.66
CA ASN A 276 -14.46 17.16 -7.25
C ASN A 276 -15.29 16.82 -8.50
N ILE A 277 -14.80 15.88 -9.31
CA ILE A 277 -15.43 15.42 -10.55
C ILE A 277 -16.92 15.09 -10.34
N LEU A 278 -17.29 14.66 -9.12
CA LEU A 278 -18.66 14.31 -8.75
C LEU A 278 -19.48 15.47 -8.17
N ASP A 279 -18.87 16.60 -7.81
CA ASP A 279 -19.59 17.82 -7.39
C ASP A 279 -20.13 18.58 -8.60
N ASP A 280 -19.47 18.49 -9.78
CA ASP A 280 -20.04 19.02 -11.02
C ASP A 280 -21.18 18.09 -11.50
N PRO A 281 -22.44 18.58 -11.53
CA PRO A 281 -23.58 17.78 -11.97
C PRO A 281 -23.45 17.29 -13.42
N HIS A 282 -22.73 18.01 -14.28
CA HIS A 282 -22.56 17.63 -15.68
C HIS A 282 -21.57 16.46 -15.84
N GLU A 283 -20.42 16.52 -15.18
CA GLU A 283 -19.44 15.42 -15.17
C GLU A 283 -20.01 14.18 -14.49
N ARG A 284 -20.70 14.35 -13.35
CA ARG A 284 -21.43 13.27 -12.68
C ARG A 284 -22.43 12.58 -13.61
N GLN A 285 -23.19 13.35 -14.40
CA GLN A 285 -24.14 12.79 -15.37
C GLN A 285 -23.45 12.05 -16.52
N GLN A 286 -22.32 12.54 -17.01
CA GLN A 286 -21.52 11.85 -18.03
C GLN A 286 -20.97 10.52 -17.53
N ILE A 287 -20.48 10.49 -16.28
CA ILE A 287 -20.00 9.28 -15.61
C ILE A 287 -21.16 8.30 -15.40
N PHE A 288 -22.31 8.77 -14.95
CA PHE A 288 -23.50 7.93 -14.79
C PHE A 288 -23.95 7.33 -16.13
N ASN A 289 -23.91 8.11 -17.21
CA ASN A 289 -24.21 7.63 -18.56
C ASN A 289 -23.17 6.61 -19.07
N ARG A 290 -21.89 6.78 -18.71
CA ARG A 290 -20.81 5.83 -19.01
C ARG A 290 -21.04 4.48 -18.32
N TYR A 291 -21.43 4.49 -17.05
CA TYR A 291 -21.72 3.29 -16.26
C TYR A 291 -23.19 2.87 -16.27
N SER A 292 -23.99 3.38 -17.22
CA SER A 292 -25.41 3.03 -17.34
C SER A 292 -25.63 1.55 -17.69
N LEU A 293 -26.78 1.00 -17.27
CA LEU A 293 -27.17 -0.39 -17.54
C LEU A 293 -27.23 -0.72 -19.04
N LEU A 294 -27.47 0.27 -19.90
CA LEU A 294 -27.56 0.10 -21.35
C LEU A 294 -26.19 -0.20 -22.00
N LYS A 295 -25.08 0.14 -21.35
CA LYS A 295 -23.71 -0.09 -21.85
C LYS A 295 -23.00 -1.27 -21.17
N SER A 296 -23.75 -2.16 -20.51
CA SER A 296 -23.21 -3.24 -19.66
C SER A 296 -22.29 -4.24 -20.38
N LEU A 297 -22.43 -4.40 -21.70
CA LEU A 297 -21.62 -5.34 -22.49
C LEU A 297 -20.30 -4.74 -23.00
N HIS A 298 -20.01 -3.46 -22.73
CA HIS A 298 -18.81 -2.78 -23.21
C HIS A 298 -17.75 -2.66 -22.10
N ASN A 299 -16.49 -3.02 -22.43
CA ASN A 299 -15.31 -2.98 -21.56
C ASN A 299 -15.49 -3.62 -20.16
N LEU A 300 -15.71 -4.95 -20.09
CA LEU A 300 -16.03 -5.70 -18.85
C LEU A 300 -15.06 -5.52 -17.65
N LYS A 301 -13.86 -4.97 -17.86
CA LYS A 301 -12.85 -4.74 -16.79
C LYS A 301 -13.11 -3.49 -15.94
N ASP A 302 -13.77 -2.48 -16.50
CA ASP A 302 -14.02 -1.18 -15.85
C ASP A 302 -15.40 -1.16 -15.17
N VAL A 303 -15.54 -1.70 -13.96
CA VAL A 303 -16.86 -1.92 -13.32
C VAL A 303 -17.49 -0.62 -12.80
N GLY A 304 -16.66 0.31 -12.34
CA GLY A 304 -17.10 1.59 -11.78
C GLY A 304 -15.94 2.45 -11.32
N MET A 305 -16.26 3.46 -10.52
CA MET A 305 -15.30 4.32 -9.84
C MET A 305 -15.76 4.62 -8.41
N VAL A 306 -14.80 4.85 -7.53
CA VAL A 306 -15.04 5.33 -6.17
C VAL A 306 -14.22 6.60 -5.93
N GLN A 307 -14.88 7.62 -5.41
CA GLN A 307 -14.24 8.83 -4.93
C GLN A 307 -14.23 8.81 -3.41
N VAL A 308 -13.07 9.06 -2.82
CA VAL A 308 -12.83 9.02 -1.37
C VAL A 308 -12.25 10.35 -0.94
N LYS A 309 -12.99 11.09 -0.13
CA LYS A 309 -12.56 12.34 0.47
C LYS A 309 -12.14 12.09 1.92
N VAL A 310 -10.84 12.19 2.15
CA VAL A 310 -10.23 12.11 3.48
C VAL A 310 -10.26 13.50 4.10
N ILE A 311 -11.16 13.71 5.06
CA ILE A 311 -11.42 15.02 5.65
C ILE A 311 -10.41 15.30 6.75
N ARG A 312 -10.48 14.53 7.84
CA ARG A 312 -9.66 14.72 9.05
C ARG A 312 -9.64 13.48 9.94
N ALA A 313 -8.74 13.44 10.91
CA ALA A 313 -8.80 12.51 12.02
C ALA A 313 -8.84 13.26 13.35
N GLU A 314 -9.36 12.63 14.39
CA GLU A 314 -9.47 13.18 15.74
C GLU A 314 -9.00 12.15 16.78
N GLY A 315 -8.27 12.60 17.80
CA GLY A 315 -7.89 11.78 18.95
C GLY A 315 -6.87 10.66 18.65
N LEU A 316 -5.95 10.89 17.71
CA LEU A 316 -4.91 9.92 17.36
C LEU A 316 -3.98 9.61 18.55
N MET A 317 -3.36 8.43 18.51
CA MET A 317 -2.32 8.04 19.46
C MET A 317 -1.06 8.88 19.23
N ALA A 318 -0.49 9.43 20.31
CA ALA A 318 0.83 10.06 20.27
C ALA A 318 1.90 8.98 20.14
N ALA A 319 2.64 8.99 19.03
CA ALA A 319 3.73 8.06 18.76
C ALA A 319 5.11 8.69 19.03
N ASP A 320 5.26 10.01 18.87
CA ASP A 320 6.51 10.69 19.19
C ASP A 320 6.78 10.79 20.69
N VAL A 321 8.08 10.82 21.03
CA VAL A 321 8.60 11.17 22.37
C VAL A 321 8.09 12.53 22.87
N THR A 322 7.70 13.42 21.95
CA THR A 322 7.16 14.75 22.26
C THR A 322 5.67 14.76 22.65
N GLY A 323 5.00 13.60 22.61
CA GLY A 323 3.58 13.47 22.93
C GLY A 323 2.63 13.93 21.80
N LYS A 324 3.14 14.03 20.58
CA LYS A 324 2.40 14.35 19.36
C LYS A 324 2.68 13.30 18.28
N SER A 325 2.12 13.49 17.10
CA SER A 325 2.38 12.66 15.93
C SER A 325 2.42 13.60 14.71
N ASP A 326 3.12 13.18 13.67
CA ASP A 326 3.16 13.72 12.31
C ASP A 326 2.31 12.82 11.37
N PRO A 327 0.97 12.78 11.52
CA PRO A 327 0.15 11.80 10.82
C PRO A 327 -0.06 12.09 9.33
N PHE A 328 -0.05 11.00 8.56
CA PHE A 328 -0.54 10.94 7.19
C PHE A 328 -1.45 9.72 6.99
N CYS A 329 -2.32 9.82 6.00
CA CYS A 329 -3.29 8.80 5.66
C CYS A 329 -2.98 8.18 4.28
N VAL A 330 -3.01 6.86 4.22
CA VAL A 330 -2.84 6.02 3.03
C VAL A 330 -4.18 5.34 2.74
N VAL A 331 -4.66 5.47 1.51
CA VAL A 331 -5.89 4.86 1.00
C VAL A 331 -5.51 3.83 -0.07
N GLU A 332 -5.92 2.58 0.15
CA GLU A 332 -5.65 1.46 -0.74
C GLU A 332 -6.96 0.85 -1.25
N LEU A 333 -7.00 0.60 -2.56
CA LEU A 333 -8.05 -0.20 -3.19
C LEU A 333 -7.41 -1.23 -4.13
N SER A 334 -7.53 -2.51 -3.77
CA SER A 334 -6.88 -3.61 -4.49
C SER A 334 -5.35 -3.43 -4.56
N ASN A 335 -4.82 -3.02 -5.72
CA ASN A 335 -3.40 -2.77 -5.97
C ASN A 335 -3.06 -1.28 -6.06
N ASP A 336 -4.07 -0.41 -6.07
CA ASP A 336 -3.89 1.03 -6.15
C ASP A 336 -3.71 1.58 -4.73
N ARG A 337 -2.66 2.38 -4.51
CA ARG A 337 -2.33 2.98 -3.21
C ARG A 337 -2.02 4.46 -3.35
N LEU A 338 -2.84 5.29 -2.75
CA LEU A 338 -2.67 6.74 -2.74
C LEU A 338 -2.49 7.24 -1.31
N GLN A 339 -1.85 8.39 -1.15
CA GLN A 339 -1.61 8.96 0.17
C GLN A 339 -1.83 10.47 0.25
N THR A 340 -2.08 10.92 1.47
CA THR A 340 -2.26 12.33 1.82
C THR A 340 -0.92 12.98 2.15
N HIS A 341 -0.92 14.31 2.28
CA HIS A 341 0.21 15.03 2.81
C HIS A 341 0.30 14.83 4.33
N THR A 342 1.51 14.97 4.87
CA THR A 342 1.74 14.84 6.32
C THR A 342 1.40 16.12 7.05
N VAL A 343 0.69 16.00 8.18
CA VAL A 343 0.38 17.13 9.06
C VAL A 343 1.26 17.05 10.30
N TYR A 344 2.22 17.96 10.43
CA TYR A 344 3.18 17.90 11.53
C TYR A 344 2.59 18.25 12.90
N LYS A 345 2.96 17.47 13.92
CA LYS A 345 2.75 17.69 15.36
C LYS A 345 1.30 17.96 15.70
N ASN A 346 0.41 17.12 15.18
CA ASN A 346 -1.02 17.25 15.34
C ASN A 346 -1.72 15.88 15.55
N LEU A 347 -2.46 15.75 16.65
CA LEU A 347 -3.28 14.56 16.94
C LEU A 347 -4.68 14.65 16.33
N ASN A 348 -5.05 15.81 15.77
CA ASN A 348 -6.29 16.06 15.06
C ASN A 348 -5.99 16.64 13.66
N PRO A 349 -5.33 15.89 12.77
CA PRO A 349 -4.94 16.39 11.46
C PRO A 349 -6.15 16.59 10.54
N GLU A 350 -6.12 17.66 9.74
CA GLU A 350 -7.08 17.90 8.66
C GLU A 350 -6.36 17.83 7.32
N TRP A 351 -6.79 16.94 6.44
CA TRP A 351 -6.17 16.72 5.13
C TRP A 351 -7.02 17.30 3.99
N ASN A 352 -8.34 17.16 4.07
CA ASN A 352 -9.30 17.60 3.05
C ASN A 352 -8.88 17.20 1.61
N LYS A 353 -8.38 15.98 1.42
CA LYS A 353 -7.88 15.48 0.14
C LYS A 353 -8.84 14.47 -0.46
N VAL A 354 -9.01 14.53 -1.78
CA VAL A 354 -9.94 13.68 -2.53
C VAL A 354 -9.14 12.76 -3.42
N PHE A 355 -9.45 11.47 -3.38
CA PHE A 355 -8.85 10.44 -4.20
C PHE A 355 -9.91 9.82 -5.10
N THR A 356 -9.53 9.44 -6.31
CA THR A 356 -10.41 8.74 -7.24
C THR A 356 -9.77 7.42 -7.64
N PHE A 357 -10.48 6.32 -7.41
CA PHE A 357 -10.04 4.97 -7.78
C PHE A 357 -10.97 4.34 -8.80
N ASN A 358 -10.38 3.57 -9.71
CA ASN A 358 -11.14 2.75 -10.64
C ASN A 358 -11.55 1.44 -9.96
N VAL A 359 -12.85 1.18 -9.89
CA VAL A 359 -13.39 -0.04 -9.30
C VAL A 359 -13.38 -1.14 -10.36
N LYS A 360 -12.49 -2.13 -10.19
CA LYS A 360 -12.45 -3.33 -11.02
C LYS A 360 -13.38 -4.45 -10.52
N ASP A 361 -13.67 -4.45 -9.23
CA ASP A 361 -14.58 -5.38 -8.57
C ASP A 361 -15.27 -4.68 -7.38
N ILE A 362 -16.61 -4.71 -7.34
CA ILE A 362 -17.41 -4.04 -6.29
C ILE A 362 -17.31 -4.74 -4.94
N HIS A 363 -16.87 -6.00 -4.91
CA HIS A 363 -16.63 -6.76 -3.69
C HIS A 363 -15.29 -6.44 -3.05
N SER A 364 -14.49 -5.59 -3.70
CA SER A 364 -13.24 -5.07 -3.14
C SER A 364 -13.54 -4.23 -1.90
N VAL A 365 -12.52 -4.10 -1.06
CA VAL A 365 -12.61 -3.38 0.20
C VAL A 365 -11.65 -2.21 0.17
N LEU A 366 -12.13 -1.04 0.56
CA LEU A 366 -11.32 0.15 0.70
C LEU A 366 -10.60 0.10 2.04
N GLU A 367 -9.27 0.09 2.01
CA GLU A 367 -8.45 0.12 3.22
C GLU A 367 -7.91 1.53 3.41
N VAL A 368 -8.13 2.10 4.60
CA VAL A 368 -7.62 3.42 4.95
C VAL A 368 -6.78 3.27 6.20
N THR A 369 -5.48 3.56 6.09
CA THR A 369 -4.52 3.40 7.17
C THR A 369 -3.90 4.75 7.50
N VAL A 370 -3.84 5.06 8.79
CA VAL A 370 -3.18 6.26 9.32
C VAL A 370 -1.83 5.84 9.89
N TYR A 371 -0.80 6.52 9.42
CA TYR A 371 0.58 6.32 9.82
C TYR A 371 1.15 7.60 10.42
N ASP A 372 2.23 7.45 11.18
CA ASP A 372 3.06 8.53 11.70
C ASP A 372 4.34 8.61 10.87
N GLU A 373 4.67 9.78 10.32
CA GLU A 373 5.87 9.93 9.52
C GLU A 373 7.11 10.16 10.38
N ASP A 374 8.03 9.19 10.36
CA ASP A 374 9.34 9.30 10.99
C ASP A 374 10.43 9.61 9.96
N ARG A 375 11.25 10.63 10.24
CA ARG A 375 12.33 11.08 9.31
C ARG A 375 13.38 10.03 8.97
N ASP A 376 13.63 9.08 9.87
CA ASP A 376 14.73 8.11 9.76
C ASP A 376 14.27 6.65 9.98
N ARG A 377 12.96 6.40 10.06
CA ARG A 377 12.38 5.06 10.29
C ARG A 377 11.19 4.80 9.37
N SER A 378 10.81 3.52 9.26
CA SER A 378 9.54 3.15 8.64
C SER A 378 8.40 3.80 9.41
N ALA A 379 7.45 4.39 8.70
CA ALA A 379 6.30 5.06 9.31
C ALA A 379 5.59 4.17 10.34
N ASP A 380 5.31 4.74 11.52
CA ASP A 380 4.69 4.03 12.64
C ASP A 380 3.18 3.90 12.43
N PHE A 381 2.62 2.75 12.78
CA PHE A 381 1.20 2.47 12.58
C PHE A 381 0.34 3.15 13.67
N LEU A 382 -0.58 4.02 13.27
CA LEU A 382 -1.51 4.68 14.20
C LEU A 382 -2.90 4.05 14.20
N GLY A 383 -3.34 3.49 13.08
CA GLY A 383 -4.63 2.79 13.01
C GLY A 383 -5.10 2.50 11.59
N LYS A 384 -6.02 1.55 11.45
CA LYS A 384 -6.58 1.13 10.15
C LYS A 384 -8.10 1.01 10.21
N VAL A 385 -8.76 1.38 9.12
CA VAL A 385 -10.17 1.11 8.86
C VAL A 385 -10.32 0.41 7.51
N VAL A 386 -11.28 -0.50 7.44
CA VAL A 386 -11.56 -1.33 6.27
C VAL A 386 -13.05 -1.24 5.98
N ILE A 387 -13.40 -0.75 4.78
CA ILE A 387 -14.76 -0.36 4.40
C ILE A 387 -15.13 -1.07 3.08
N PRO A 388 -16.07 -2.04 3.10
CA PRO A 388 -16.55 -2.67 1.87
C PRO A 388 -17.24 -1.65 0.97
N LEU A 389 -16.95 -1.66 -0.34
CA LEU A 389 -17.51 -0.68 -1.27
C LEU A 389 -19.05 -0.72 -1.31
N LEU A 390 -19.64 -1.90 -1.15
CA LEU A 390 -21.10 -2.09 -1.09
C LEU A 390 -21.77 -1.45 0.14
N ASN A 391 -21.01 -1.19 1.20
CA ASN A 391 -21.53 -0.57 2.43
C ASN A 391 -21.43 0.96 2.40
N ILE A 392 -20.82 1.54 1.36
CA ILE A 392 -20.66 2.98 1.23
C ILE A 392 -22.01 3.62 0.91
N GLN A 393 -22.34 4.66 1.68
CA GLN A 393 -23.51 5.51 1.43
C GLN A 393 -23.01 6.82 0.84
N ASN A 394 -23.38 7.03 -0.43
CA ASN A 394 -22.89 8.16 -1.23
C ASN A 394 -23.25 9.51 -0.60
N GLY A 395 -22.28 10.42 -0.53
CA GLY A 395 -22.41 11.81 -0.07
C GLY A 395 -22.52 11.98 1.44
N GLU A 396 -22.44 10.91 2.24
CA GLU A 396 -22.55 11.00 3.69
C GLU A 396 -21.17 11.06 4.35
N ARG A 397 -20.98 12.07 5.22
CA ARG A 397 -19.78 12.18 6.06
C ARG A 397 -19.90 11.25 7.25
N LYS A 398 -19.04 10.25 7.33
CA LYS A 398 -19.04 9.26 8.42
C LYS A 398 -17.73 9.26 9.19
N ALA A 399 -17.87 9.07 10.50
CA ALA A 399 -16.78 8.92 11.43
C ALA A 399 -16.51 7.43 11.67
N TYR A 400 -15.30 6.97 11.39
CA TYR A 400 -14.89 5.59 11.53
C TYR A 400 -13.85 5.45 12.64
N VAL A 401 -14.07 4.52 13.56
CA VAL A 401 -13.11 4.21 14.63
C VAL A 401 -11.94 3.44 14.05
N LEU A 402 -10.71 3.89 14.35
CA LEU A 402 -9.49 3.22 13.92
C LEU A 402 -9.32 1.90 14.69
N LYS A 403 -8.79 0.88 14.03
CA LYS A 403 -8.50 -0.45 14.62
C LYS A 403 -7.01 -0.80 14.50
N SER A 404 -6.62 -1.87 15.20
CA SER A 404 -5.28 -2.44 15.12
C SER A 404 -4.98 -2.97 13.71
N LYS A 405 -3.72 -3.30 13.44
CA LYS A 405 -3.28 -3.79 12.13
C LYS A 405 -4.05 -5.05 11.70
N GLU A 406 -4.38 -5.94 12.64
CA GLU A 406 -5.15 -7.16 12.42
C GLU A 406 -6.68 -6.93 12.47
N LEU A 407 -7.14 -5.69 12.63
CA LEU A 407 -8.56 -5.29 12.72
C LEU A 407 -9.34 -5.93 13.87
N THR A 408 -8.66 -6.52 14.85
CA THR A 408 -9.29 -7.26 15.96
C THR A 408 -9.65 -6.36 17.15
N ARG A 409 -8.86 -5.32 17.41
CA ARG A 409 -9.04 -4.42 18.56
C ARG A 409 -9.20 -2.97 18.08
N PRO A 410 -10.07 -2.17 18.73
CA PRO A 410 -10.11 -0.73 18.46
C PRO A 410 -8.80 -0.07 18.92
N THR A 411 -8.39 0.96 18.19
CA THR A 411 -7.25 1.82 18.48
C THR A 411 -7.75 3.23 18.80
N LYS A 412 -6.91 4.05 19.46
CA LYS A 412 -7.27 5.44 19.75
C LYS A 412 -7.31 6.24 18.45
N GLY A 413 -8.43 6.90 18.24
CA GLY A 413 -8.62 7.84 17.13
C GLY A 413 -9.79 7.47 16.22
N VAL A 414 -10.34 8.50 15.59
CA VAL A 414 -11.47 8.41 14.67
C VAL A 414 -11.12 9.17 13.40
N ILE A 415 -11.44 8.62 12.24
CA ILE A 415 -11.22 9.25 10.94
C ILE A 415 -12.56 9.61 10.27
N PHE A 416 -12.63 10.80 9.70
CA PHE A 416 -13.80 11.33 9.00
C PHE A 416 -13.60 11.20 7.49
N LEU A 417 -14.50 10.44 6.86
CA LEU A 417 -14.45 10.13 5.45
C LEU A 417 -15.79 10.45 4.79
N GLU A 418 -15.74 10.93 3.56
CA GLU A 418 -16.87 11.12 2.67
C GLU A 418 -16.58 10.35 1.39
N MET A 419 -17.48 9.48 0.94
CA MET A 419 -17.21 8.55 -0.15
C MET A 419 -18.40 8.46 -1.09
N ASP A 420 -18.11 8.38 -2.38
CA ASP A 420 -19.09 8.25 -3.46
C ASP A 420 -18.69 7.09 -4.38
N VAL A 421 -19.54 6.07 -4.49
CA VAL A 421 -19.34 4.92 -5.39
C VAL A 421 -20.36 4.99 -6.53
N ILE A 422 -19.86 4.93 -7.77
CA ILE A 422 -20.68 4.81 -8.98
C ILE A 422 -20.24 3.55 -9.72
N PHE A 423 -21.16 2.61 -9.91
CA PHE A 423 -20.86 1.35 -10.59
C PHE A 423 -22.05 0.84 -11.39
N ASN A 424 -21.76 -0.02 -12.36
CA ASN A 424 -22.79 -0.74 -13.10
C ASN A 424 -23.07 -2.09 -12.41
N ALA A 425 -24.28 -2.25 -11.85
CA ALA A 425 -24.67 -3.45 -11.11
C ALA A 425 -24.67 -4.74 -11.96
N ALA A 426 -25.10 -4.68 -13.22
CA ALA A 426 -25.12 -5.86 -14.11
C ALA A 426 -23.70 -6.30 -14.47
N LYS A 427 -22.82 -5.33 -14.77
CA LYS A 427 -21.40 -5.57 -15.04
C LYS A 427 -20.67 -6.13 -13.82
N ALA A 428 -20.92 -5.56 -12.64
CA ALA A 428 -20.40 -6.06 -11.37
C ALA A 428 -20.87 -7.50 -11.07
N GLY A 429 -22.14 -7.80 -11.36
CA GLY A 429 -22.70 -9.15 -11.23
C GLY A 429 -21.99 -10.16 -12.13
N LEU A 430 -21.78 -9.84 -13.41
CA LEU A 430 -21.04 -10.71 -14.33
C LEU A 430 -19.56 -10.87 -13.92
N ARG A 431 -18.92 -9.80 -13.43
CA ARG A 431 -17.54 -9.84 -12.94
C ARG A 431 -17.36 -10.79 -11.76
N THR A 432 -18.42 -11.03 -10.98
CA THR A 432 -18.44 -11.92 -9.79
C THR A 432 -18.14 -13.40 -10.14
N PHE A 433 -18.26 -13.82 -11.40
CA PHE A 433 -17.95 -15.19 -11.84
C PHE A 433 -16.57 -15.34 -12.48
N VAL A 434 -15.81 -14.25 -12.56
CA VAL A 434 -14.43 -14.23 -13.10
C VAL A 434 -13.48 -14.08 -11.92
N PRO A 435 -12.28 -14.70 -11.92
CA PRO A 435 -11.35 -14.59 -10.79
C PRO A 435 -11.08 -13.14 -10.39
N SER A 436 -11.03 -12.89 -9.08
CA SER A 436 -10.63 -11.62 -8.50
C SER A 436 -9.16 -11.32 -8.85
N GLU A 437 -8.81 -10.04 -8.90
CA GLU A 437 -7.42 -9.66 -9.09
C GLU A 437 -6.64 -9.98 -7.81
N GLN A 438 -5.53 -10.69 -7.94
CA GLN A 438 -4.66 -10.99 -6.80
C GLN A 438 -3.99 -9.70 -6.33
N LYS A 439 -3.98 -9.48 -5.01
CA LYS A 439 -3.22 -8.38 -4.40
C LYS A 439 -1.74 -8.77 -4.51
N TYR A 440 -0.94 -7.95 -5.18
CA TYR A 440 0.47 -8.32 -5.43
C TYR A 440 1.32 -8.31 -4.16
N ILE A 441 0.91 -7.52 -3.17
CA ILE A 441 1.54 -7.41 -1.86
C ILE A 441 0.62 -8.06 -0.84
N GLU A 442 0.92 -9.31 -0.50
CA GLU A 442 0.25 -10.06 0.57
C GLU A 442 1.23 -10.25 1.71
N GLU A 443 0.79 -9.99 2.95
CA GLU A 443 1.59 -10.31 4.13
C GLU A 443 1.64 -11.83 4.33
N GLU A 444 2.84 -12.39 4.46
CA GLU A 444 2.99 -13.83 4.70
C GLU A 444 2.28 -14.25 5.99
N PRO A 445 1.46 -15.32 5.96
CA PRO A 445 0.73 -15.78 7.13
C PRO A 445 1.72 -16.28 8.19
N ARG A 446 1.76 -15.62 9.34
CA ARG A 446 2.55 -16.09 10.48
C ARG A 446 1.81 -17.22 11.20
N VAL A 447 2.50 -18.36 11.36
CA VAL A 447 1.98 -19.48 12.16
C VAL A 447 1.80 -19.01 13.59
N SER A 448 0.58 -19.13 14.10
CA SER A 448 0.29 -18.88 15.50
C SER A 448 -0.61 -19.98 16.05
N LYS A 449 -0.24 -20.51 17.21
CA LYS A 449 -0.99 -21.56 17.91
C LYS A 449 -2.45 -21.15 18.14
N GLN A 450 -2.68 -19.86 18.43
CA GLN A 450 -4.01 -19.30 18.65
C GLN A 450 -4.87 -19.33 17.38
N MET A 451 -4.33 -18.96 16.20
CA MET A 451 -5.07 -19.02 14.94
C MET A 451 -5.39 -20.45 14.52
N LEU A 452 -4.46 -21.39 14.74
CA LEU A 452 -4.69 -22.82 14.51
C LEU A 452 -5.85 -23.36 15.36
N LEU A 453 -5.85 -23.08 16.68
CA LEU A 453 -6.91 -23.51 17.58
C LEU A 453 -8.26 -22.88 17.23
N GLN A 454 -8.25 -21.60 16.84
CA GLN A 454 -9.44 -20.88 16.41
C GLN A 454 -10.02 -21.48 15.11
N ASN A 455 -9.17 -21.75 14.12
CA ASN A 455 -9.57 -22.38 12.85
C ASN A 455 -10.09 -23.80 13.06
N PHE A 456 -9.43 -24.60 13.90
CA PHE A 456 -9.91 -25.93 14.25
C PHE A 456 -11.29 -25.88 14.91
N THR A 457 -11.52 -24.92 15.82
CA THR A 457 -12.82 -24.74 16.47
C THR A 457 -13.91 -24.35 15.46
N ARG A 458 -13.59 -23.50 14.48
CA ARG A 458 -14.50 -23.15 13.37
C ARG A 458 -14.90 -24.37 12.55
N VAL A 459 -13.93 -25.20 12.14
CA VAL A 459 -14.18 -26.45 11.40
C VAL A 459 -14.98 -27.43 12.25
N ARG A 460 -14.63 -27.62 13.53
CA ARG A 460 -15.33 -28.51 14.46
C ARG A 460 -16.80 -28.15 14.59
N ARG A 461 -17.15 -26.86 14.70
CA ARG A 461 -18.57 -26.43 14.73
C ARG A 461 -19.33 -26.88 13.48
N CYS A 462 -18.73 -26.74 12.31
CA CYS A 462 -19.32 -27.21 11.05
C CYS A 462 -19.48 -28.74 11.05
N LEU A 463 -18.47 -29.49 11.51
CA LEU A 463 -18.54 -30.94 11.61
C LEU A 463 -19.60 -31.42 12.59
N VAL A 464 -19.71 -30.79 13.76
CA VAL A 464 -20.75 -31.12 14.76
C VAL A 464 -22.14 -30.89 14.18
N PHE A 465 -22.37 -29.79 13.45
CA PHE A 465 -23.63 -29.56 12.74
C PHE A 465 -23.94 -30.68 11.72
N LEU A 466 -22.96 -31.09 10.92
CA LEU A 466 -23.13 -32.19 9.95
C LEU A 466 -23.41 -33.54 10.63
N VAL A 467 -22.68 -33.87 11.69
CA VAL A 467 -22.90 -35.10 12.47
C VAL A 467 -24.28 -35.09 13.13
N SER A 468 -24.70 -33.96 13.71
CA SER A 468 -26.04 -33.82 14.31
C SER A 468 -27.15 -33.97 13.27
N THR A 469 -26.96 -33.44 12.06
CA THR A 469 -27.89 -33.62 10.93
C THR A 469 -27.93 -35.09 10.49
N GLY A 470 -26.76 -35.75 10.40
CA GLY A 470 -26.66 -37.17 10.11
C GLY A 470 -27.37 -38.04 11.14
N TYR A 471 -27.18 -37.73 12.44
CA TYR A 471 -27.88 -38.40 13.54
C TYR A 471 -29.40 -38.17 13.45
N TYR A 472 -29.84 -36.96 13.12
CA TYR A 472 -31.27 -36.66 12.90
C TYR A 472 -31.87 -37.48 11.74
N ILE A 473 -31.14 -37.63 10.64
CA ILE A 473 -31.56 -38.47 9.50
C ILE A 473 -31.61 -39.95 9.93
N ASN A 474 -30.61 -40.42 10.68
CA ASN A 474 -30.57 -41.79 11.19
C ASN A 474 -31.75 -42.07 12.15
N SER A 475 -32.06 -41.13 13.05
CA SER A 475 -33.23 -41.15 13.93
C SER A 475 -34.55 -41.25 13.14
N CYS A 476 -34.62 -40.61 11.97
CA CYS A 476 -35.76 -40.76 11.06
C CYS A 476 -35.85 -42.18 10.46
N PHE A 477 -34.73 -42.80 10.11
CA PHE A 477 -34.70 -44.17 9.57
C PHE A 477 -34.93 -45.26 10.63
N GLU A 478 -34.51 -45.03 11.86
CA GLU A 478 -34.69 -45.95 12.99
C GLU A 478 -36.08 -45.84 13.65
N TRP A 479 -36.92 -44.91 13.18
CA TRP A 479 -38.28 -44.69 13.70
C TRP A 479 -38.35 -44.34 15.19
N GLU A 480 -37.30 -43.70 15.74
CA GLU A 480 -37.27 -43.26 17.14
C GLU A 480 -38.46 -42.33 17.50
N SER A 481 -38.91 -41.53 16.52
CA SER A 481 -40.14 -40.74 16.62
C SER A 481 -41.09 -41.08 15.46
N PRO A 482 -42.22 -41.76 15.71
CA PRO A 482 -43.10 -42.23 14.63
C PRO A 482 -43.70 -41.07 13.83
N GLN A 483 -43.96 -39.92 14.46
CA GLN A 483 -44.50 -38.73 13.77
C GLN A 483 -43.49 -38.12 12.80
N ARG A 484 -42.22 -37.97 13.22
CA ARG A 484 -41.15 -37.39 12.38
C ARG A 484 -40.80 -38.31 11.23
N SER A 485 -40.63 -39.60 11.50
CA SER A 485 -40.32 -40.61 10.49
C SER A 485 -41.44 -40.78 9.46
N THR A 486 -42.71 -40.76 9.90
CA THR A 486 -43.85 -40.80 8.96
C THR A 486 -43.86 -39.56 8.06
N CYS A 487 -43.64 -38.36 8.63
CA CYS A 487 -43.58 -37.13 7.83
C CYS A 487 -42.40 -37.14 6.85
N ALA A 488 -41.21 -37.54 7.31
CA ALA A 488 -40.01 -37.64 6.48
C ALA A 488 -40.18 -38.68 5.35
N PHE A 489 -40.81 -39.82 5.64
CA PHE A 489 -41.11 -40.85 4.66
C PHE A 489 -42.13 -40.37 3.61
N LEU A 490 -43.22 -39.73 4.03
CA LEU A 490 -44.20 -39.16 3.10
C LEU A 490 -43.57 -38.09 2.22
N LEU A 491 -42.76 -37.20 2.80
CA LEU A 491 -42.00 -36.20 2.05
C LEU A 491 -41.06 -36.87 1.04
N PHE A 492 -40.31 -37.90 1.45
CA PHE A 492 -39.43 -38.66 0.57
C PHE A 492 -40.19 -39.28 -0.62
N VAL A 493 -41.31 -39.95 -0.37
CA VAL A 493 -42.13 -40.56 -1.45
C VAL A 493 -42.65 -39.49 -2.40
N VAL A 494 -43.17 -38.38 -1.89
CA VAL A 494 -43.67 -37.25 -2.72
C VAL A 494 -42.53 -36.65 -3.55
N VAL A 495 -41.37 -36.43 -2.95
CA VAL A 495 -40.21 -35.87 -3.63
C VAL A 495 -39.73 -36.81 -4.73
N VAL A 496 -39.46 -38.09 -4.44
CA VAL A 496 -38.95 -39.04 -5.42
C VAL A 496 -39.93 -39.26 -6.56
N TRP A 497 -41.24 -39.32 -6.28
CA TRP A 497 -42.26 -39.49 -7.30
C TRP A 497 -42.35 -38.31 -8.29
N ASN A 498 -42.10 -37.08 -7.81
CA ASN A 498 -42.22 -35.87 -8.61
C ASN A 498 -40.87 -35.25 -9.00
N PHE A 499 -39.75 -35.92 -8.73
CA PHE A 499 -38.43 -35.31 -8.84
C PHE A 499 -38.04 -35.06 -10.30
N GLU A 500 -37.88 -33.79 -10.64
CA GLU A 500 -37.26 -33.34 -11.90
C GLU A 500 -36.00 -32.51 -11.61
N LEU A 501 -35.04 -32.50 -12.54
CA LEU A 501 -33.72 -31.88 -12.32
C LEU A 501 -33.79 -30.39 -11.97
N TYR A 502 -34.74 -29.65 -12.55
CA TYR A 502 -34.92 -28.22 -12.28
C TYR A 502 -35.36 -27.93 -10.84
N MET A 503 -35.86 -28.92 -10.11
CA MET A 503 -36.29 -28.78 -8.72
C MET A 503 -35.11 -28.59 -7.76
N VAL A 504 -33.90 -29.04 -8.13
CA VAL A 504 -32.71 -28.87 -7.27
C VAL A 504 -32.32 -27.39 -7.13
N PRO A 505 -32.09 -26.62 -8.22
CA PRO A 505 -31.85 -25.18 -8.09
C PRO A 505 -33.05 -24.43 -7.48
N LEU A 506 -34.29 -24.87 -7.78
CA LEU A 506 -35.50 -24.27 -7.22
C LEU A 506 -35.57 -24.41 -5.69
N ALA A 507 -35.24 -25.59 -5.15
CA ALA A 507 -35.21 -25.83 -3.71
C ALA A 507 -34.19 -24.93 -3.00
N LEU A 508 -33.03 -24.68 -3.61
CA LEU A 508 -32.03 -23.74 -3.09
C LEU A 508 -32.55 -22.29 -3.08
N VAL A 509 -33.29 -21.87 -4.12
CA VAL A 509 -33.97 -20.56 -4.14
C VAL A 509 -35.00 -20.47 -3.02
N LEU A 510 -35.81 -21.51 -2.82
CA LEU A 510 -36.80 -21.55 -1.74
C LEU A 510 -36.13 -21.43 -0.36
N LEU A 511 -34.98 -22.08 -0.15
CA LEU A 511 -34.21 -21.91 1.09
C LEU A 511 -33.70 -20.47 1.28
N LEU A 512 -33.17 -19.85 0.23
CA LEU A 512 -32.72 -18.45 0.27
C LEU A 512 -33.86 -17.48 0.59
N VAL A 513 -35.01 -17.65 -0.07
CA VAL A 513 -36.21 -16.83 0.14
C VAL A 513 -36.81 -17.08 1.52
N TRP A 514 -36.86 -18.33 1.97
CA TRP A 514 -37.31 -18.68 3.32
C TRP A 514 -36.45 -17.98 4.37
N ASN A 515 -35.12 -18.02 4.21
CA ASN A 515 -34.23 -17.36 5.16
C ASN A 515 -34.35 -15.83 5.13
N TYR A 516 -34.57 -15.24 3.95
CA TYR A 516 -34.88 -13.80 3.83
C TYR A 516 -36.13 -13.43 4.63
N VAL A 517 -37.21 -14.20 4.47
CA VAL A 517 -38.48 -13.97 5.19
C VAL A 517 -38.28 -14.13 6.69
N LEU A 518 -37.48 -15.10 7.12
CA LEU A 518 -37.19 -15.34 8.54
C LEU A 518 -36.43 -14.17 9.18
N ILE A 519 -35.41 -13.63 8.49
CA ILE A 519 -34.67 -12.44 8.91
C ILE A 519 -35.60 -11.20 8.91
N ALA A 520 -36.39 -11.01 7.86
CA ALA A 520 -37.34 -9.90 7.76
C ALA A 520 -38.46 -9.97 8.81
N SER A 521 -38.80 -11.17 9.29
CA SER A 521 -39.77 -11.40 10.37
C SER A 521 -39.21 -11.08 11.76
N GLY A 522 -37.94 -10.67 11.89
CA GLY A 522 -37.33 -10.27 13.17
C GLY A 522 -37.11 -11.42 14.16
N LYS A 523 -37.30 -12.68 13.75
CA LYS A 523 -36.91 -13.86 14.52
C LYS A 523 -35.42 -14.09 14.34
N ASP A 524 -34.65 -13.30 15.07
CA ASP A 524 -33.20 -13.36 15.08
C ASP A 524 -32.75 -14.77 15.56
N THR A 525 -32.34 -15.63 14.63
CA THR A 525 -31.71 -16.93 14.95
C THR A 525 -30.22 -16.70 15.24
N ARG A 526 -29.92 -15.67 16.03
CA ARG A 526 -28.57 -15.31 16.47
C ARG A 526 -28.29 -15.72 17.92
N GLN A 527 -29.25 -16.36 18.57
CA GLN A 527 -29.14 -16.75 19.98
C GLN A 527 -29.44 -18.23 20.13
N GLY A 528 -28.38 -19.05 20.16
CA GLY A 528 -28.49 -20.48 20.40
C GLY A 528 -27.35 -21.26 19.75
N ASP A 529 -26.16 -21.13 20.32
CA ASP A 529 -25.20 -22.24 20.49
C ASP A 529 -23.89 -21.67 21.05
N VAL A 530 -23.99 -21.12 22.26
CA VAL A 530 -22.86 -21.13 23.18
C VAL A 530 -22.92 -22.49 23.85
N VAL A 531 -22.40 -23.52 23.18
CA VAL A 531 -21.94 -24.71 23.91
C VAL A 531 -20.69 -24.25 24.65
N THR A 532 -20.81 -24.16 25.97
CA THR A 532 -19.73 -23.84 26.90
C THR A 532 -18.55 -24.79 26.67
N LEU A 533 -17.39 -24.20 26.40
CA LEU A 533 -16.12 -24.89 26.16
C LEU A 533 -15.61 -25.66 27.40
N GLU A 534 -16.26 -25.49 28.55
CA GLU A 534 -15.90 -26.09 29.83
C GLU A 534 -16.24 -27.59 29.95
N ASP A 535 -17.20 -28.13 29.18
CA ASP A 535 -17.71 -29.51 29.41
C ASP A 535 -17.08 -30.60 28.52
N ILE A 536 -16.10 -30.27 27.66
CA ILE A 536 -15.45 -31.26 26.76
C ILE A 536 -13.92 -31.31 26.93
N LEU A 537 -13.36 -30.57 27.88
CA LEU A 537 -11.92 -30.60 28.20
C LEU A 537 -11.59 -31.38 29.48
N GLN A 538 -12.47 -32.27 29.93
CA GLN A 538 -12.11 -33.30 30.91
C GLN A 538 -12.02 -34.65 30.20
N GLY A 539 -10.84 -34.97 29.70
CA GLY A 539 -10.54 -36.26 29.12
C GLY A 539 -9.18 -36.25 28.43
N GLU A 540 -8.22 -36.88 29.11
CA GLU A 540 -6.90 -37.29 28.59
C GLU A 540 -5.81 -36.20 28.58
N ASP A 541 -5.47 -35.73 29.79
CA ASP A 541 -4.07 -35.46 30.12
C ASP A 541 -3.34 -36.81 30.19
N GLU A 542 -2.65 -37.21 29.12
CA GLU A 542 -1.53 -38.14 29.26
C GLU A 542 -0.22 -37.33 29.26
N GLU A 543 0.37 -37.29 30.45
CA GLU A 543 1.77 -37.00 30.69
C GLU A 543 2.65 -37.78 29.72
N CYS A 544 3.50 -37.08 28.99
CA CYS A 544 4.67 -37.70 28.37
C CYS A 544 5.92 -37.01 28.92
N ASP A 545 6.38 -37.53 30.06
CA ASP A 545 7.74 -37.36 30.53
C ASP A 545 8.67 -38.27 29.72
N LYS A 546 9.73 -37.68 29.14
CA LYS A 546 11.14 -38.04 29.41
C LYS A 546 12.14 -37.26 28.55
N ASP A 547 13.13 -36.72 29.26
CA ASP A 547 14.58 -36.54 28.98
C ASP A 547 15.11 -36.98 27.59
N ASP A 548 16.07 -36.32 26.92
CA ASP A 548 17.39 -35.86 27.41
C ASP A 548 18.11 -34.97 26.35
N LYS A 549 18.93 -34.01 26.82
CA LYS A 549 20.18 -33.37 26.28
C LYS A 549 20.40 -32.95 24.80
N ASP A 550 20.96 -31.73 24.67
CA ASP A 550 21.49 -30.92 23.54
C ASP A 550 22.48 -31.59 22.53
N PRO A 551 23.00 -30.90 21.47
CA PRO A 551 22.33 -30.22 20.36
C PRO A 551 22.98 -30.59 18.97
N GLU A 552 22.21 -31.01 17.97
CA GLU A 552 22.70 -31.08 16.58
C GLU A 552 22.12 -29.96 15.71
N LYS A 553 22.76 -28.79 15.80
CA LYS A 553 22.45 -27.60 14.99
C LYS A 553 22.93 -27.80 13.54
N LYS A 554 22.02 -28.29 12.69
CA LYS A 554 21.82 -27.92 11.26
C LYS A 554 20.77 -28.83 10.60
N SER A 555 20.68 -30.10 11.00
CA SER A 555 19.64 -31.05 10.53
C SER A 555 18.28 -30.80 11.21
N PHE A 556 18.29 -30.41 12.49
CA PHE A 556 17.07 -30.05 13.22
C PHE A 556 16.38 -28.78 12.69
N MET A 557 17.14 -27.79 12.20
CA MET A 557 16.53 -26.58 11.62
C MET A 557 15.74 -26.92 10.35
N HIS A 558 16.29 -27.75 9.45
CA HIS A 558 15.55 -28.20 8.28
C HIS A 558 14.31 -29.03 8.63
N LYS A 559 14.38 -29.86 9.68
CA LYS A 559 13.20 -30.59 10.20
C LYS A 559 12.19 -29.67 10.86
N LEU A 560 12.62 -28.64 11.58
CA LEU A 560 11.76 -27.63 12.20
C LEU A 560 11.08 -26.74 11.14
N TYR A 561 11.80 -26.33 10.10
CA TYR A 561 11.22 -25.63 8.96
C TYR A 561 10.23 -26.52 8.21
N ALA A 562 10.55 -27.80 7.99
CA ALA A 562 9.60 -28.73 7.38
C ALA A 562 8.33 -28.94 8.24
N ILE A 563 8.46 -29.02 9.56
CA ILE A 563 7.31 -29.09 10.47
C ILE A 563 6.53 -27.78 10.44
N GLN A 564 7.20 -26.63 10.43
CA GLN A 564 6.58 -25.31 10.33
C GLN A 564 5.80 -25.16 9.01
N ASP A 565 6.36 -25.62 7.89
CA ASP A 565 5.71 -25.60 6.57
C ASP A 565 4.48 -26.51 6.55
N VAL A 566 4.58 -27.72 7.11
CA VAL A 566 3.44 -28.63 7.26
C VAL A 566 2.37 -28.02 8.15
N CYS A 567 2.73 -27.43 9.29
CA CYS A 567 1.80 -26.72 10.17
C CYS A 567 1.13 -25.54 9.45
N THR A 568 1.88 -24.77 8.65
CA THR A 568 1.35 -23.65 7.87
C THR A 568 0.37 -24.14 6.81
N SER A 569 0.70 -25.24 6.11
CA SER A 569 -0.18 -25.86 5.13
C SER A 569 -1.47 -26.39 5.75
N VAL A 570 -1.38 -27.07 6.90
CA VAL A 570 -2.56 -27.52 7.65
C VAL A 570 -3.39 -26.33 8.15
N GLN A 571 -2.73 -25.28 8.65
CA GLN A 571 -3.41 -24.05 9.07
C GLN A 571 -4.20 -23.42 7.92
N SER A 572 -3.58 -23.31 6.74
CA SER A 572 -4.20 -22.78 5.53
C SER A 572 -5.37 -23.65 5.08
N ALA A 573 -5.19 -24.97 5.00
CA ALA A 573 -6.25 -25.88 4.58
C ALA A 573 -7.46 -25.85 5.52
N LEU A 574 -7.22 -25.82 6.85
CA LEU A 574 -8.30 -25.68 7.82
C LEU A 574 -9.00 -24.32 7.70
N ASP A 575 -8.27 -23.24 7.45
CA ASP A 575 -8.85 -21.91 7.22
C ASP A 575 -9.66 -21.85 5.92
N ASP A 576 -9.18 -22.48 4.84
CA ASP A 576 -9.89 -22.58 3.56
C ASP A 576 -11.21 -23.33 3.72
N VAL A 577 -11.20 -24.48 4.41
CA VAL A 577 -12.41 -25.27 4.67
C VAL A 577 -13.38 -24.50 5.58
N ALA A 578 -12.90 -23.91 6.66
CA ALA A 578 -13.73 -23.12 7.58
C ALA A 578 -14.34 -21.91 6.87
N SER A 579 -13.52 -21.15 6.13
CA SER A 579 -13.96 -19.96 5.41
C SER A 579 -14.95 -20.32 4.30
N TYR A 580 -14.76 -21.43 3.59
CA TYR A 580 -15.70 -21.88 2.56
C TYR A 580 -17.08 -22.22 3.15
N ALA A 581 -17.12 -22.96 4.25
CA ALA A 581 -18.36 -23.29 4.95
C ALA A 581 -19.08 -22.02 5.45
N GLU A 582 -18.33 -21.09 6.04
CA GLU A 582 -18.86 -19.80 6.50
C GLU A 582 -19.38 -18.95 5.34
N ARG A 583 -18.67 -18.91 4.21
CA ARG A 583 -19.08 -18.18 2.99
C ARG A 583 -20.39 -18.70 2.42
N ILE A 584 -20.56 -20.02 2.37
CA ILE A 584 -21.83 -20.63 1.97
C ILE A 584 -22.94 -20.20 2.94
N LYS A 585 -22.74 -20.42 4.24
CA LYS A 585 -23.69 -20.03 5.29
C LYS A 585 -24.07 -18.54 5.17
N ASN A 586 -23.09 -17.68 4.92
CA ASN A 586 -23.26 -16.22 4.81
C ASN A 586 -24.02 -15.80 3.55
N THR A 587 -23.84 -16.54 2.45
CA THR A 587 -24.66 -16.38 1.24
C THR A 587 -26.13 -16.68 1.54
N PHE A 588 -26.41 -17.74 2.30
CA PHE A 588 -27.77 -18.09 2.71
C PHE A 588 -28.37 -17.10 3.72
N ASN A 589 -27.54 -16.57 4.62
CA ASN A 589 -27.93 -15.63 5.67
C ASN A 589 -27.99 -14.17 5.22
N TRP A 590 -27.91 -13.88 3.92
CA TRP A 590 -28.02 -12.52 3.38
C TRP A 590 -27.01 -11.53 3.97
N THR A 591 -25.80 -11.96 4.30
CA THR A 591 -24.77 -11.06 4.84
C THR A 591 -24.37 -9.97 3.84
N VAL A 592 -24.34 -10.32 2.54
CA VAL A 592 -24.14 -9.39 1.43
C VAL A 592 -25.33 -9.50 0.48
N PRO A 593 -26.34 -8.63 0.59
CA PRO A 593 -27.59 -8.75 -0.18
C PRO A 593 -27.39 -8.82 -1.70
N PHE A 594 -26.39 -8.10 -2.23
CA PHE A 594 -26.04 -8.12 -3.65
C PHE A 594 -25.68 -9.53 -4.14
N LEU A 595 -24.85 -10.27 -3.39
CA LEU A 595 -24.41 -11.61 -3.75
C LEU A 595 -25.54 -12.63 -3.61
N SER A 596 -26.32 -12.56 -2.53
CA SER A 596 -27.50 -13.43 -2.35
C SER A 596 -28.54 -13.23 -3.45
N TRP A 597 -28.76 -11.98 -3.90
CA TRP A 597 -29.65 -11.71 -5.04
C TRP A 597 -29.07 -12.23 -6.36
N LEU A 598 -27.77 -12.05 -6.60
CA LEU A 598 -27.09 -12.63 -7.76
C LEU A 598 -27.22 -14.16 -7.78
N ALA A 599 -27.08 -14.82 -6.61
CA ALA A 599 -27.27 -16.25 -6.47
C ALA A 599 -28.70 -16.68 -6.83
N ILE A 600 -29.72 -15.91 -6.41
CA ILE A 600 -31.12 -16.17 -6.80
C ILE A 600 -31.28 -16.05 -8.31
N VAL A 601 -30.78 -14.98 -8.93
CA VAL A 601 -30.89 -14.79 -10.40
C VAL A 601 -30.19 -15.92 -11.15
N ALA A 602 -28.99 -16.32 -10.71
CA ALA A 602 -28.25 -17.43 -11.30
C ALA A 602 -28.99 -18.77 -11.15
N LEU A 603 -29.52 -19.06 -9.96
CA LEU A 603 -30.30 -20.27 -9.69
C LEU A 603 -31.63 -20.29 -10.46
N CYS A 604 -32.32 -19.17 -10.57
CA CYS A 604 -33.53 -19.05 -11.40
C CYS A 604 -33.22 -19.28 -12.88
N GLY A 605 -32.11 -18.71 -13.40
CA GLY A 605 -31.62 -18.99 -14.74
C GLY A 605 -31.30 -20.47 -14.95
N ALA A 606 -30.66 -21.10 -13.96
CA ALA A 606 -30.38 -22.53 -13.96
C ALA A 606 -31.66 -23.38 -13.93
N THR A 607 -32.67 -23.00 -13.14
CA THR A 607 -34.00 -23.64 -13.13
C THR A 607 -34.66 -23.56 -14.51
N LEU A 608 -34.69 -22.38 -15.13
CA LEU A 608 -35.26 -22.20 -16.47
C LEU A 608 -34.53 -23.03 -17.51
N LEU A 609 -33.19 -23.03 -17.47
CA LEU A 609 -32.37 -23.80 -18.39
C LEU A 609 -32.58 -25.31 -18.21
N ALA A 610 -32.63 -25.81 -16.98
CA ALA A 610 -32.91 -27.22 -16.68
C ALA A 610 -34.34 -27.64 -17.02
N TYR A 611 -35.30 -26.70 -17.02
CA TYR A 611 -36.69 -26.94 -17.40
C TYR A 611 -36.85 -27.07 -18.93
N PHE A 612 -36.26 -26.15 -19.70
CA PHE A 612 -36.41 -26.12 -21.17
C PHE A 612 -35.41 -27.01 -21.91
N VAL A 613 -34.23 -27.26 -21.34
CA VAL A 613 -33.14 -27.98 -22.02
C VAL A 613 -32.91 -29.34 -21.37
N PRO A 614 -33.11 -30.45 -22.10
CA PRO A 614 -32.77 -31.77 -21.61
C PRO A 614 -31.29 -31.88 -21.19
N LEU A 615 -31.03 -32.57 -20.07
CA LEU A 615 -29.69 -32.68 -19.46
C LEU A 615 -28.59 -33.12 -20.44
N ARG A 616 -28.90 -33.99 -21.41
CA ARG A 616 -27.94 -34.43 -22.44
C ARG A 616 -27.32 -33.28 -23.22
N TYR A 617 -28.09 -32.23 -23.53
CA TYR A 617 -27.59 -31.09 -24.29
C TYR A 617 -26.77 -30.14 -23.42
N ILE A 618 -27.13 -30.01 -22.13
CA ILE A 618 -26.35 -29.24 -21.15
C ILE A 618 -24.97 -29.89 -20.97
N VAL A 619 -24.93 -31.20 -20.75
CA VAL A 619 -23.68 -31.96 -20.59
C VAL A 619 -22.85 -31.93 -21.87
N LEU A 620 -23.48 -32.06 -23.04
CA LEU A 620 -22.80 -31.95 -24.32
C LEU A 620 -22.18 -30.56 -24.53
N ALA A 621 -22.95 -29.49 -24.29
CA ALA A 621 -22.47 -28.12 -24.42
C ALA A 621 -21.35 -27.80 -23.42
N TRP A 622 -21.49 -28.25 -22.18
CA TRP A 622 -20.46 -28.14 -21.15
C TRP A 622 -19.18 -28.90 -21.54
N GLY A 623 -19.33 -30.14 -22.03
CA GLY A 623 -18.21 -30.95 -22.51
C GLY A 623 -17.49 -30.29 -23.67
N VAL A 624 -18.23 -29.85 -24.71
CA VAL A 624 -17.66 -29.14 -25.87
C VAL A 624 -16.93 -27.88 -25.40
N ASN A 625 -17.53 -27.05 -24.55
CA ASN A 625 -16.87 -25.85 -24.02
C ASN A 625 -15.59 -26.21 -23.26
N LYS A 626 -15.61 -27.23 -22.39
CA LYS A 626 -14.44 -27.62 -21.60
C LYS A 626 -13.29 -28.15 -22.48
N PHE A 627 -13.58 -28.95 -23.50
CA PHE A 627 -12.56 -29.47 -24.42
C PHE A 627 -12.06 -28.39 -25.41
N THR A 628 -12.89 -27.41 -25.77
CA THR A 628 -12.51 -26.35 -26.73
C THR A 628 -11.95 -25.08 -26.09
N LYS A 629 -12.15 -24.85 -24.78
CA LYS A 629 -11.69 -23.64 -24.06
C LYS A 629 -10.18 -23.38 -24.24
N LYS A 630 -9.34 -24.39 -23.99
CA LYS A 630 -7.88 -24.28 -24.16
C LYS A 630 -7.41 -24.18 -25.61
N LEU A 631 -8.23 -24.64 -26.56
CA LEU A 631 -7.94 -24.50 -27.99
C LEU A 631 -8.29 -23.09 -28.50
N ARG A 632 -9.30 -22.45 -27.91
CA ARG A 632 -9.77 -21.11 -28.30
C ARG A 632 -8.96 -19.98 -27.66
N ASP A 633 -8.48 -20.19 -26.43
CA ASP A 633 -7.62 -19.22 -25.74
C ASP A 633 -6.55 -19.96 -24.91
N PRO A 634 -5.30 -20.03 -25.40
CA PRO A 634 -4.20 -20.69 -24.71
C PRO A 634 -3.85 -20.09 -23.34
N TYR A 635 -4.26 -18.84 -23.08
CA TYR A 635 -3.92 -18.10 -21.86
C TYR A 635 -5.08 -18.02 -20.86
N THR A 636 -6.21 -18.73 -21.10
CA THR A 636 -7.28 -18.80 -20.10
C THR A 636 -6.79 -19.51 -18.83
N ILE A 637 -6.87 -18.79 -17.71
CA ILE A 637 -6.68 -19.37 -16.38
C ILE A 637 -7.86 -20.30 -16.11
N ASP A 638 -7.58 -21.56 -15.77
CA ASP A 638 -8.61 -22.49 -15.33
C ASP A 638 -9.21 -21.97 -14.02
N ASN A 639 -10.49 -21.65 -14.03
CA ASN A 639 -11.19 -21.07 -12.89
C ASN A 639 -12.47 -21.85 -12.58
N ASN A 640 -12.86 -21.87 -11.30
CA ASN A 640 -14.12 -22.46 -10.86
C ASN A 640 -15.08 -21.34 -10.46
N GLU A 641 -16.10 -21.11 -11.27
CA GLU A 641 -17.05 -20.00 -11.13
C GLU A 641 -17.74 -19.97 -9.76
N LEU A 642 -18.01 -21.14 -9.17
CA LEU A 642 -18.61 -21.23 -7.83
C LEU A 642 -17.63 -20.79 -6.74
N LEU A 643 -16.35 -21.17 -6.86
CA LEU A 643 -15.31 -20.74 -5.93
C LEU A 643 -15.02 -19.24 -6.09
N ASP A 644 -15.06 -18.74 -7.33
CA ASP A 644 -14.89 -17.31 -7.63
C ASP A 644 -16.06 -16.46 -7.09
N PHE A 645 -17.28 -17.00 -7.09
CA PHE A 645 -18.43 -16.36 -6.43
C PHE A 645 -18.28 -16.40 -4.90
N LEU A 646 -17.96 -17.56 -4.34
CA LEU A 646 -17.87 -17.72 -2.88
C LEU A 646 -16.68 -16.98 -2.28
N SER A 647 -15.57 -16.82 -3.01
CA SER A 647 -14.40 -16.07 -2.53
C SER A 647 -14.71 -14.59 -2.26
N ARG A 648 -15.75 -14.04 -2.89
CA ARG A 648 -16.23 -12.66 -2.70
C ARG A 648 -17.19 -12.50 -1.53
N VAL A 649 -17.75 -13.60 -1.04
CA VAL A 649 -18.53 -13.58 0.18
C VAL A 649 -17.54 -13.48 1.36
N PRO A 650 -17.77 -12.59 2.33
CA PRO A 650 -16.88 -12.50 3.48
C PRO A 650 -17.13 -13.67 4.46
N SER A 651 -16.04 -14.20 5.02
CA SER A 651 -16.10 -15.18 6.12
C SER A 651 -16.50 -14.51 7.45
N ASP A 652 -16.87 -15.27 8.48
CA ASP A 652 -17.32 -14.69 9.76
C ASP A 652 -16.21 -13.82 10.40
N VAL A 653 -14.95 -14.24 10.23
CA VAL A 653 -13.77 -13.47 10.69
C VAL A 653 -13.65 -12.14 9.94
N GLN A 654 -13.84 -12.14 8.63
CA GLN A 654 -13.77 -10.94 7.79
C GLN A 654 -14.95 -10.00 8.06
N VAL A 655 -16.15 -10.53 8.31
CA VAL A 655 -17.32 -9.73 8.69
C VAL A 655 -17.06 -8.97 9.99
N VAL A 656 -16.53 -9.64 11.02
CA VAL A 656 -16.19 -9.01 12.31
C VAL A 656 -15.09 -7.95 12.15
N GLY A 657 -14.08 -8.21 11.32
CA GLY A 657 -13.03 -7.24 11.00
C GLY A 657 -13.55 -6.01 10.23
N ALA A 658 -14.38 -6.23 9.22
CA ALA A 658 -14.91 -5.21 8.30
C ALA A 658 -16.10 -4.41 8.86
N LEU A 659 -16.76 -4.88 9.92
CA LEU A 659 -17.73 -4.10 10.70
C LEU A 659 -16.99 -2.99 11.47
N SER A 660 -16.62 -1.93 10.76
CA SER A 660 -16.41 -0.61 11.35
C SER A 660 -17.78 0.06 11.39
N SER A 661 -18.54 -0.16 12.47
CA SER A 661 -19.78 0.59 12.66
C SER A 661 -19.44 2.08 12.77
N PRO A 662 -20.09 2.96 11.99
CA PRO A 662 -19.86 4.39 12.11
C PRO A 662 -20.18 4.82 13.54
N PHE A 663 -19.32 5.68 14.09
CA PHE A 663 -19.52 6.23 15.43
C PHE A 663 -20.74 7.15 15.39
N ASN A 664 -21.89 6.67 15.88
CA ASN A 664 -23.12 7.46 15.92
C ASN A 664 -23.05 8.45 17.09
N THR A 665 -22.62 9.67 16.80
CA THR A 665 -22.49 10.78 17.76
C THR A 665 -23.78 11.01 18.58
N ALA A 666 -24.95 10.68 18.03
CA ALA A 666 -26.25 10.92 18.67
C ALA A 666 -26.68 9.88 19.73
N ARG A 667 -26.16 8.64 19.71
CA ARG A 667 -26.58 7.59 20.67
C ARG A 667 -25.63 7.46 21.86
N ASP A 668 -24.33 7.61 21.64
CA ASP A 668 -23.32 7.32 22.68
C ASP A 668 -23.04 8.50 23.63
N LEU A 669 -23.53 9.71 23.31
CA LEU A 669 -23.54 10.84 24.26
C LEU A 669 -24.49 10.63 25.45
N SER A 670 -25.41 9.65 25.39
CA SER A 670 -26.29 9.30 26.53
C SER A 670 -25.71 8.27 27.49
N LEU A 671 -24.59 7.61 27.15
CA LEU A 671 -23.98 6.54 27.96
C LEU A 671 -22.70 6.97 28.69
N GLY A 672 -22.28 8.24 28.55
CA GLY A 672 -21.09 8.81 29.18
C GLY A 672 -21.36 9.81 30.32
N ALA A 673 -22.58 9.89 30.85
CA ALA A 673 -22.87 10.72 32.02
C ALA A 673 -22.59 9.92 33.31
N SER A 674 -21.43 10.17 33.91
CA SER A 674 -21.06 9.76 35.27
C SER A 674 -22.17 10.09 36.30
N PRO A 675 -22.39 9.26 37.34
CA PRO A 675 -23.40 9.51 38.35
C PRO A 675 -23.11 10.79 39.13
N HIS A 676 -24.18 11.52 39.43
CA HIS A 676 -24.21 12.73 40.25
C HIS A 676 -23.27 12.69 41.47
N PRO A 677 -22.56 13.78 41.80
CA PRO A 677 -21.93 13.91 43.10
C PRO A 677 -23.01 14.00 44.20
N PRO A 678 -22.76 13.45 45.41
CA PRO A 678 -23.71 13.54 46.52
C PRO A 678 -23.90 15.00 46.96
N PRO A 679 -25.09 15.37 47.47
CA PRO A 679 -25.36 16.75 47.88
C PRO A 679 -24.51 17.13 49.10
N PRO A 680 -24.01 18.38 49.19
CA PRO A 680 -23.30 18.85 50.36
C PRO A 680 -24.26 19.03 51.56
N PRO A 681 -23.79 18.86 52.80
CA PRO A 681 -24.62 19.00 53.99
C PRO A 681 -25.04 20.46 54.19
N ALA A 682 -26.29 20.65 54.57
CA ALA A 682 -26.88 21.94 54.87
C ALA A 682 -26.13 22.64 56.02
N PHE A 683 -25.59 23.84 55.76
CA PHE A 683 -25.20 24.77 56.81
C PHE A 683 -25.76 26.18 56.54
N SER A 684 -26.72 26.49 57.42
CA SER A 684 -27.15 27.78 57.98
C SER A 684 -26.44 29.06 57.51
N LEU A 685 -27.27 29.97 57.00
CA LEU A 685 -27.01 31.40 56.82
C LEU A 685 -26.49 32.06 58.11
N ARG A 686 -25.28 32.61 58.07
CA ARG A 686 -24.92 33.80 58.85
C ARG A 686 -23.83 34.63 58.16
N SER A 687 -24.29 35.81 57.74
CA SER A 687 -23.64 37.11 57.91
C SER A 687 -22.35 37.47 57.13
N LEU A 688 -22.52 38.56 56.37
CA LEU A 688 -21.72 39.79 56.41
C LEU A 688 -20.52 39.95 55.45
N VAL A 689 -20.70 40.97 54.59
CA VAL A 689 -19.75 42.06 54.27
C VAL A 689 -18.86 41.87 53.03
N ALA A 690 -19.25 42.59 51.98
CA ALA A 690 -18.33 43.11 50.96
C ALA A 690 -17.44 44.22 51.55
N PRO A 691 -16.26 44.44 50.97
CA PRO A 691 -16.08 45.77 50.39
C PRO A 691 -15.44 45.74 49.01
N ALA A 692 -15.86 46.70 48.19
CA ALA A 692 -15.12 47.21 47.04
C ALA A 692 -13.87 47.98 47.52
N VAL A 693 -12.85 48.12 46.67
CA VAL A 693 -12.05 49.35 46.43
C VAL A 693 -10.91 49.07 45.42
N GLU A 694 -10.99 49.82 44.32
CA GLU A 694 -9.96 50.58 43.58
C GLU A 694 -8.69 49.96 42.94
N THR A 695 -8.68 50.10 41.61
CA THR A 695 -7.66 50.73 40.72
C THR A 695 -6.16 50.56 40.99
N GLY A 696 -5.45 50.11 39.95
CA GLY A 696 -4.02 50.34 39.76
C GLY A 696 -3.60 50.10 38.32
N LEU A 697 -3.17 51.17 37.64
CA LEU A 697 -2.59 51.21 36.29
C LEU A 697 -1.36 50.29 36.16
N GLY A 698 -1.16 49.76 34.95
CA GLY A 698 0.10 49.18 34.51
C GLY A 698 0.07 48.92 33.02
N ALA A 699 0.53 49.90 32.24
CA ALA A 699 0.76 49.77 30.81
C ALA A 699 1.84 48.72 30.53
N ASP A 700 1.64 47.88 29.52
CA ASP A 700 2.71 47.70 28.55
C ASP A 700 2.18 47.35 27.15
N THR A 701 2.83 47.99 26.20
CA THR A 701 2.54 48.09 24.78
C THR A 701 3.08 46.91 23.99
N GLY A 702 2.39 46.53 22.92
CA GLY A 702 2.99 45.67 21.90
C GLY A 702 2.00 45.02 20.95
N ARG A 703 1.36 45.81 20.08
CA ARG A 703 0.75 45.31 18.83
C ARG A 703 1.66 45.60 17.64
N THR A 704 1.66 44.61 16.77
CA THR A 704 2.25 44.36 15.45
C THR A 704 2.03 45.47 14.39
N LEU A 705 3.00 45.70 13.49
CA LEU A 705 2.94 45.50 12.00
C LEU A 705 3.94 46.35 11.18
N VAL A 706 4.87 45.63 10.52
CA VAL A 706 5.37 45.65 9.11
C VAL A 706 5.84 46.93 8.38
N PHE A 707 7.05 46.88 7.79
CA PHE A 707 7.39 46.88 6.33
C PHE A 707 8.78 47.51 6.06
N LYS A 708 9.76 46.68 5.66
CA LYS A 708 10.35 46.60 4.30
C LYS A 708 11.45 45.54 4.27
#